data_AF-A0A5T0V467-F1
#
_entry.id   AF-A0A5T0V467-F1
#
_cell.length_a   1.000
_cell.length_b   1.000
_cell.length_c   1.000
_cell.angle_alpha   90.00
_cell.angle_beta   90.00
_cell.angle_gamma   90.00
#
_symmetry.space_group_name_H-M   'P 1'
#
loop_
_entity.id
_entity.type
_entity.pdbx_description
1 polymer ?
#
loop_
_entity_poly.entity_id
_entity_poly.type
_entity_poly.pdbx_seq_one_letter_code
_entity_poly.pdbx_strand_id
1 'polypeptide(L)'
;MDIFKKYTSEIQAIFEGKNYNEHSFRTCFENLLNELKPKEVKIIHEPKSEKGQGSIRPDFKTYKLIDKEKELSYNHLVGFIECKNLDVDLNLHLKGKQLSKYLQISPNIIFTNYKRFILFSFEKVVFDIDLLDDKLDLKEENISIFRNLLKAYFDDNSTTIKSKQELVKVLSTQSFYLSNALKISFDESDANSSFKRFFRKTKDTFKNIEKIDLKDEEFCDILAQAIVYGIFVSYIENDDYDLEKIPIENFISFLPSTFRTLSEFVYFAIPSFSLPQDIKYTLENIKKTLSLIDKIALCKILNQDLESVSIYLYEDFLKAYDDLRATQKRKEGGVFYTPKSVVDMIVSSLDELLKTKLNKNKGFNDQGVKVLDFATGTGSFLASVFEKIISKESEVFKNEAIKNKFLKDIYGFELSFVPYIVARLKLGQILRKNGFVNFSDADFQIFLNNTLDLEKIANFDMFMPLENLDTEWKKARDIKHSQDLLVILGNPPYSAKSKNKGEDILELLKNYKQGLNDKNIQPLNDDYIKFMRFAQWKLLEQNKKDLFEEKKGLLGFITNNSFINGKTHRKMRESLYKSFDEIYILNLHGSDKDAKNDENVFDIKVGVCISLFVKYKDEPSNGAKVFYYSTGDNNIFSRKEKFALLDDVRQKGLNAIKWEELSLDEPYFWFIKREFKNKEYENFWALASDKVEDKKSIFLNYNSGIETQKDNIAIQLMKNKMEETLKDFSNLNSVDLVKKYDLKDSRDWKISNSVNAIKNNLGKIERIAYRPFDLRWTFYTNKSKSFIAYPRYEVMQHFLDKENLGLCFPKICLNSIFDYSMVINTIADRALGGCKTGSETCIAPLYLYVNNEKIPNFTSEFLAYKEKHEILKDKSPEEILYFIYANLYNPRYREKYLEYLKTGFARINFEVEQKTFDDFATLGKKLVELHLFKRDLKDEIDFIFLKEDKKANFKIEKYQEKDRFIDNKIILNEDLAISPISAEIWQFTIGGYQVIKQWLKYRNDYKCSKEELEHLLKMCKVIKETINLQKELNDY
;
A
#
# COMPACT_ATOMS: atom_id res chain seq x y z
N MET A 1 43.37 41.38 -0.96
CA MET A 1 43.01 41.74 0.41
C MET A 1 42.14 42.98 0.41
N ASP A 2 42.55 44.01 -0.32
CA ASP A 2 41.88 45.32 -0.34
C ASP A 2 40.42 45.28 -0.80
N ILE A 3 40.07 44.42 -1.77
CA ILE A 3 38.68 44.21 -2.22
C ILE A 3 37.78 43.71 -1.07
N PHE A 4 38.27 42.80 -0.23
CA PHE A 4 37.50 42.28 0.90
C PHE A 4 37.39 43.31 2.03
N LYS A 5 38.47 44.04 2.32
CA LYS A 5 38.43 45.15 3.30
C LYS A 5 37.43 46.23 2.87
N LYS A 6 37.42 46.58 1.57
CA LYS A 6 36.44 47.51 0.99
C LYS A 6 35.01 47.00 1.16
N TYR A 7 34.75 45.74 0.80
CA TYR A 7 33.44 45.12 1.01
C TYR A 7 33.00 45.19 2.48
N THR A 8 33.89 44.82 3.41
CA THR A 8 33.62 44.87 4.86
C THR A 8 33.27 46.28 5.33
N SER A 9 34.07 47.29 4.96
CA SER A 9 33.80 48.67 5.36
C SER A 9 32.49 49.22 4.78
N GLU A 10 32.12 48.85 3.55
CA GLU A 10 30.84 49.23 2.96
C GLU A 10 29.65 48.57 3.68
N ILE A 11 29.75 47.28 4.03
CA ILE A 11 28.72 46.58 4.82
C ILE A 11 28.56 47.20 6.21
N GLN A 12 29.67 47.48 6.91
CA GLN A 12 29.67 48.10 8.25
C GLN A 12 29.03 49.50 8.22
N ALA A 13 29.37 50.34 7.24
CA ALA A 13 28.80 51.67 7.10
C ALA A 13 27.27 51.66 6.92
N ILE A 14 26.74 50.71 6.14
CA ILE A 14 25.29 50.54 5.95
C ILE A 14 24.62 50.07 7.25
N PHE A 15 25.25 49.13 7.97
CA PHE A 15 24.73 48.60 9.23
C PHE A 15 24.68 49.66 10.33
N GLU A 16 25.74 50.46 10.48
CA GLU A 16 25.82 51.56 11.47
C GLU A 16 24.74 52.63 11.25
N GLY A 17 24.30 52.83 10.01
CA GLY A 17 23.22 53.74 9.65
C GLY A 17 21.84 53.37 10.23
N LYS A 18 21.66 52.15 10.78
CA LYS A 18 20.46 51.63 11.46
C LYS A 18 19.13 51.76 10.69
N ASN A 19 19.17 52.09 9.41
CA ASN A 19 18.01 52.22 8.54
C ASN A 19 18.30 51.52 7.19
N TYR A 20 18.32 50.19 7.22
CA TYR A 20 18.58 49.34 6.06
C TYR A 20 17.47 48.31 5.87
N ASN A 21 17.36 47.81 4.65
CA ASN A 21 16.55 46.66 4.31
C ASN A 21 17.40 45.64 3.53
N GLU A 22 16.78 44.54 3.11
CA GLU A 22 17.48 43.48 2.37
C GLU A 22 18.23 43.96 1.11
N HIS A 23 17.72 45.01 0.44
CA HIS A 23 18.30 45.56 -0.78
C HIS A 23 19.52 46.44 -0.52
N SER A 24 19.65 47.00 0.69
CA SER A 24 20.69 47.98 1.03
C SER A 24 22.11 47.46 0.81
N PHE A 25 22.33 46.14 0.95
CA PHE A 25 23.65 45.52 0.85
C PHE A 25 23.98 44.91 -0.53
N ARG A 26 23.00 44.88 -1.45
CA ARG A 26 23.15 44.19 -2.75
C ARG A 26 24.24 44.80 -3.62
N THR A 27 24.33 46.13 -3.67
CA THR A 27 25.34 46.84 -4.46
C THR A 27 26.77 46.50 -4.02
N CYS A 28 27.02 46.44 -2.71
CA CYS A 28 28.33 46.07 -2.15
C CYS A 28 28.70 44.65 -2.57
N PHE A 29 27.74 43.73 -2.54
CA PHE A 29 27.96 42.35 -2.94
C PHE A 29 28.12 42.19 -4.46
N GLU A 30 27.35 42.92 -5.27
CA GLU A 30 27.51 42.97 -6.71
C GLU A 30 28.91 43.44 -7.11
N ASN A 31 29.43 44.48 -6.45
CA ASN A 31 30.80 44.96 -6.66
C ASN A 31 31.82 43.87 -6.34
N LEU A 32 31.68 43.19 -5.19
CA LEU A 32 32.54 42.08 -4.81
C LEU A 32 32.53 40.94 -5.85
N LEU A 33 31.33 40.57 -6.35
CA LEU A 33 31.19 39.53 -7.36
C LEU A 33 31.79 39.95 -8.70
N ASN A 34 31.60 41.20 -9.13
CA ASN A 34 32.15 41.70 -10.40
C ASN A 34 33.69 41.79 -10.40
N GLU A 35 34.31 42.06 -9.24
CA GLU A 35 35.77 42.04 -9.08
C GLU A 35 36.35 40.62 -9.07
N LEU A 36 35.56 39.61 -8.64
CA LEU A 36 36.04 38.23 -8.45
C LEU A 36 35.61 37.25 -9.54
N LYS A 37 34.63 37.60 -10.39
CA LYS A 37 34.11 36.69 -11.42
C LYS A 37 35.10 36.53 -12.60
N PRO A 38 35.08 35.38 -13.30
CA PRO A 38 35.76 35.25 -14.59
C PRO A 38 35.24 36.23 -15.63
N LYS A 39 36.09 36.62 -16.60
CA LYS A 39 35.71 37.54 -17.70
C LYS A 39 34.55 37.05 -18.55
N GLU A 40 34.38 35.73 -18.63
CA GLU A 40 33.33 35.08 -19.40
C GLU A 40 32.00 35.02 -18.66
N VAL A 41 31.93 35.52 -17.42
CA VAL A 41 30.70 35.52 -16.60
C VAL A 41 30.03 36.88 -16.60
N LYS A 42 28.75 36.89 -16.96
CA LYS A 42 27.83 38.02 -16.79
C LYS A 42 26.91 37.78 -15.61
N ILE A 43 26.77 38.78 -14.75
CA ILE A 43 25.85 38.79 -13.62
C ILE A 43 24.76 39.80 -13.95
N ILE A 44 23.51 39.39 -13.79
CA ILE A 44 22.33 40.24 -13.99
C ILE A 44 21.69 40.43 -12.62
N HIS A 45 21.78 41.65 -12.09
CA HIS A 45 21.11 42.09 -10.86
C HIS A 45 19.66 42.45 -11.16
N GLU A 46 18.73 42.00 -10.30
CA GLU A 46 17.27 42.18 -10.43
C GLU A 46 16.75 41.83 -11.84
N PRO A 47 16.96 40.59 -12.30
CA PRO A 47 16.48 40.17 -13.61
C PRO A 47 14.96 40.37 -13.70
N LYS A 48 14.49 40.90 -14.84
CA LYS A 48 13.05 40.99 -15.12
C LYS A 48 12.40 39.62 -14.94
N SER A 49 11.25 39.54 -14.29
CA SER A 49 10.51 38.28 -14.29
C SER A 49 10.04 37.97 -15.70
N GLU A 50 10.52 36.86 -16.24
CA GLU A 50 10.00 36.28 -17.47
C GLU A 50 8.66 35.61 -17.14
N LYS A 51 7.60 35.98 -17.87
CA LYS A 51 6.23 35.49 -17.61
C LYS A 51 6.18 33.97 -17.77
N GLY A 52 6.16 33.21 -16.66
CA GLY A 52 5.90 31.76 -16.57
C GLY A 52 7.06 30.90 -16.02
N GLN A 53 8.11 31.52 -15.47
CA GLN A 53 9.02 30.85 -14.51
C GLN A 53 8.40 30.74 -13.09
N GLY A 54 7.07 30.88 -12.96
CA GLY A 54 6.46 31.33 -11.71
C GLY A 54 6.96 32.74 -11.34
N SER A 55 6.48 33.33 -10.26
CA SER A 55 6.94 34.63 -9.74
C SER A 55 8.36 34.59 -9.13
N ILE A 56 9.29 33.89 -9.78
CA ILE A 56 10.63 33.59 -9.29
C ILE A 56 11.59 34.69 -9.76
N ARG A 57 12.09 35.48 -8.82
CA ARG A 57 13.00 36.60 -9.03
C ARG A 57 14.19 36.44 -8.09
N PRO A 58 15.21 35.63 -8.44
CA PRO A 58 16.43 35.63 -7.66
C PRO A 58 17.07 37.01 -7.73
N ASP A 59 17.81 37.39 -6.70
CA ASP A 59 18.44 38.71 -6.65
C ASP A 59 19.51 38.87 -7.74
N PHE A 60 20.23 37.77 -8.04
CA PHE A 60 21.14 37.71 -9.17
C PHE A 60 20.94 36.43 -10.00
N LYS A 61 21.04 36.59 -11.33
CA LYS A 61 21.23 35.49 -12.29
C LYS A 61 22.62 35.59 -12.90
N THR A 62 23.34 34.47 -12.92
CA THR A 62 24.70 34.42 -13.46
C THR A 62 24.75 33.56 -14.71
N TYR A 63 25.44 34.05 -15.75
CA TYR A 63 25.54 33.43 -17.06
C TYR A 63 26.98 33.40 -17.54
N LYS A 64 27.37 32.37 -18.29
CA LYS A 64 28.59 32.36 -19.09
C LYS A 64 28.30 32.87 -20.52
N LEU A 65 29.22 33.59 -21.12
CA LEU A 65 29.11 34.16 -22.47
C LEU A 65 29.67 33.16 -23.49
N ILE A 66 28.97 32.97 -24.62
CA ILE A 66 29.37 32.00 -25.67
C ILE A 66 30.47 32.55 -26.57
N ASP A 67 30.22 33.69 -27.19
CA ASP A 67 31.22 34.42 -27.98
C ASP A 67 31.54 35.72 -27.24
N LYS A 68 32.83 36.01 -27.08
CA LYS A 68 33.41 36.88 -26.04
C LYS A 68 32.84 38.29 -25.89
N GLU A 69 31.86 38.75 -26.66
CA GLU A 69 31.27 40.09 -26.46
C GLU A 69 29.75 40.26 -26.67
N LYS A 70 28.94 39.37 -27.27
CA LYS A 70 27.57 39.79 -27.70
C LYS A 70 26.36 38.86 -27.51
N GLU A 71 26.45 37.53 -27.49
CA GLU A 71 25.25 36.68 -27.33
C GLU A 71 25.14 36.03 -25.95
N LEU A 72 24.02 36.30 -25.26
CA LEU A 72 23.58 35.59 -24.07
C LEU A 72 22.73 34.40 -24.51
N SER A 73 23.20 33.17 -24.26
CA SER A 73 22.35 31.98 -24.31
C SER A 73 21.98 31.55 -22.90
N TYR A 74 20.73 31.13 -22.72
CA TYR A 74 20.26 30.55 -21.46
C TYR A 74 20.97 29.24 -21.11
N ASN A 75 21.61 28.55 -22.07
CA ASN A 75 22.33 27.29 -21.86
C ASN A 75 23.64 27.44 -21.06
N HIS A 76 23.96 28.66 -20.66
CA HIS A 76 25.13 28.99 -19.86
C HIS A 76 24.76 29.58 -18.50
N LEU A 77 23.51 29.35 -18.02
CA LEU A 77 23.13 29.71 -16.66
C LEU A 77 24.05 28.99 -15.67
N VAL A 78 24.87 29.77 -14.98
CA VAL A 78 25.82 29.30 -13.97
C VAL A 78 25.08 28.98 -12.67
N GLY A 79 24.12 29.83 -12.30
CA GLY A 79 23.21 29.57 -11.20
C GLY A 79 22.45 30.81 -10.73
N PHE A 80 21.80 30.69 -9.57
CA PHE A 80 21.13 31.81 -8.92
C PHE A 80 21.87 32.25 -7.66
N ILE A 81 21.67 33.51 -7.27
CA ILE A 81 22.09 34.01 -5.97
C ILE A 81 20.87 34.65 -5.33
N GLU A 82 20.53 34.18 -4.14
CA GLU A 82 19.42 34.67 -3.33
C GLU A 82 19.97 35.21 -2.01
N CYS A 83 19.62 36.45 -1.72
CA CYS A 83 20.08 37.16 -0.55
C CYS A 83 18.98 37.25 0.51
N LYS A 84 19.39 37.47 1.75
CA LYS A 84 18.54 37.78 2.89
C LYS A 84 19.13 38.95 3.65
N ASN A 85 18.32 39.58 4.49
CA ASN A 85 18.80 40.69 5.30
C ASN A 85 19.88 40.21 6.29
N LEU A 86 20.78 41.10 6.67
CA LEU A 86 22.01 40.78 7.42
C LEU A 86 21.76 40.02 8.74
N ASP A 87 20.67 40.36 9.44
CA ASP A 87 20.30 39.80 10.75
C ASP A 87 19.50 38.49 10.66
N VAL A 88 19.19 38.02 9.45
CA VAL A 88 18.43 36.78 9.25
C VAL A 88 19.30 35.57 9.51
N ASP A 89 18.83 34.66 10.38
CA ASP A 89 19.41 33.32 10.52
C ASP A 89 19.05 32.47 9.30
N LEU A 90 20.04 32.21 8.44
CA LEU A 90 19.88 31.42 7.22
C LEU A 90 19.33 30.01 7.52
N ASN A 91 19.61 29.42 8.69
CA ASN A 91 19.18 28.05 9.02
C ASN A 91 17.64 27.90 9.02
N LEU A 92 16.91 28.95 9.42
CA LEU A 92 15.44 28.98 9.42
C LEU A 92 14.86 28.96 8.00
N HIS A 93 15.65 29.35 7.00
CA HIS A 93 15.23 29.49 5.61
C HIS A 93 15.78 28.40 4.68
N LEU A 94 16.69 27.53 5.13
CA LEU A 94 17.22 26.40 4.34
C LEU A 94 16.12 25.41 3.90
N LYS A 95 14.98 25.39 4.60
CA LYS A 95 13.79 24.58 4.26
C LYS A 95 12.61 25.44 3.77
N GLY A 96 12.85 26.69 3.42
CA GLY A 96 11.82 27.65 3.02
C GLY A 96 11.27 27.39 1.61
N LYS A 97 9.97 27.67 1.41
CA LYS A 97 9.27 27.53 0.11
C LYS A 97 9.95 28.26 -1.05
N GLN A 98 10.69 29.33 -0.78
CA GLN A 98 11.35 30.15 -1.80
C GLN A 98 12.65 29.48 -2.32
N LEU A 99 13.53 29.05 -1.42
CA LEU A 99 14.74 28.30 -1.80
C LEU A 99 14.37 26.98 -2.49
N SER A 100 13.37 26.28 -1.96
CA SER A 100 12.83 25.07 -2.60
C SER A 100 12.24 25.31 -3.98
N LYS A 101 11.85 26.54 -4.35
CA LYS A 101 11.39 26.92 -5.70
C LYS A 101 12.57 27.24 -6.64
N TYR A 102 13.62 27.89 -6.14
CA TYR A 102 14.80 28.16 -6.94
C TYR A 102 15.58 26.88 -7.29
N LEU A 103 15.70 25.95 -6.33
CA LEU A 103 16.35 24.64 -6.51
C LEU A 103 15.64 23.74 -7.56
N GLN A 104 14.42 24.11 -7.96
CA GLN A 104 13.64 23.42 -9.02
C GLN A 104 14.09 23.80 -10.42
N ILE A 105 14.71 24.99 -10.56
CA ILE A 105 15.06 25.60 -11.85
C ILE A 105 16.57 25.61 -12.05
N SER A 106 17.35 25.90 -11.00
CA SER A 106 18.81 25.86 -11.06
C SER A 106 19.35 24.85 -10.04
N PRO A 107 20.19 23.89 -10.45
CA PRO A 107 20.85 23.01 -9.51
C PRO A 107 21.85 23.76 -8.64
N ASN A 108 22.38 24.91 -9.10
CA ASN A 108 23.42 25.69 -8.42
C ASN A 108 22.87 27.01 -7.86
N ILE A 109 22.96 27.21 -6.54
CA ILE A 109 22.45 28.41 -5.85
C ILE A 109 23.40 28.86 -4.74
N ILE A 110 23.75 30.14 -4.72
CA ILE A 110 24.34 30.78 -3.53
C ILE A 110 23.21 31.38 -2.69
N PHE A 111 23.16 31.01 -1.41
CA PHE A 111 22.25 31.59 -0.43
C PHE A 111 23.05 32.34 0.63
N THR A 112 22.73 33.60 0.88
CA THR A 112 23.57 34.46 1.73
C THR A 112 22.78 35.55 2.48
N ASN A 113 23.30 35.97 3.63
CA ASN A 113 22.91 37.21 4.33
C ASN A 113 24.06 38.23 4.34
N TYR A 114 24.95 38.19 3.33
CA TYR A 114 26.12 39.05 3.17
C TYR A 114 27.28 38.82 4.17
N LYS A 115 27.04 38.12 5.29
CA LYS A 115 28.12 37.63 6.19
C LYS A 115 28.45 36.15 5.98
N ARG A 116 27.43 35.31 5.80
CA ARG A 116 27.52 33.86 5.57
C ARG A 116 27.12 33.51 4.14
N PHE A 117 27.82 32.58 3.51
CA PHE A 117 27.60 32.14 2.13
C PHE A 117 27.48 30.62 2.07
N ILE A 118 26.37 30.15 1.53
CA ILE A 118 26.06 28.72 1.37
C ILE A 118 25.90 28.44 -0.12
N LEU A 119 26.71 27.54 -0.68
CA LEU A 119 26.56 27.06 -2.05
C LEU A 119 25.80 25.72 -2.05
N PHE A 120 24.66 25.70 -2.72
CA PHE A 120 23.92 24.49 -3.04
C PHE A 120 24.26 24.01 -4.45
N SER A 121 24.44 22.69 -4.60
CA SER A 121 24.44 21.99 -5.89
C SER A 121 23.54 20.75 -5.80
N PHE A 122 22.50 20.67 -6.63
CA PHE A 122 21.48 19.61 -6.60
C PHE A 122 20.88 19.35 -5.20
N GLU A 123 20.61 20.44 -4.45
CA GLU A 123 20.12 20.46 -3.05
C GLU A 123 21.14 20.06 -1.98
N LYS A 124 22.37 19.68 -2.36
CA LYS A 124 23.45 19.41 -1.41
C LYS A 124 24.20 20.69 -1.12
N VAL A 125 24.50 20.93 0.15
CA VAL A 125 25.42 22.00 0.56
C VAL A 125 26.83 21.57 0.19
N VAL A 126 27.44 22.30 -0.74
CA VAL A 126 28.82 22.08 -1.21
C VAL A 126 29.80 22.91 -0.39
N PHE A 127 29.42 24.15 -0.08
CA PHE A 127 30.18 25.04 0.80
C PHE A 127 29.23 25.78 1.74
N ASP A 128 29.72 26.08 2.94
CA ASP A 128 29.02 26.85 3.98
C ASP A 128 30.06 27.57 4.83
N ILE A 129 30.15 28.90 4.68
CA ILE A 129 31.23 29.69 5.27
C ILE A 129 30.72 31.04 5.77
N ASP A 130 31.32 31.54 6.85
CA ASP A 130 31.19 32.92 7.29
C ASP A 130 32.40 33.74 6.80
N LEU A 131 32.18 34.71 5.91
CA LEU A 131 33.22 35.63 5.48
C LEU A 131 33.43 36.75 6.52
N LEU A 132 32.34 37.17 7.17
CA LEU A 132 32.35 38.14 8.26
C LEU A 132 31.86 37.49 9.55
N ASP A 133 32.35 37.94 10.71
CA ASP A 133 31.82 37.51 12.01
C ASP A 133 30.54 38.27 12.41
N ASP A 134 30.03 38.01 13.62
CA ASP A 134 28.80 38.68 14.11
C ASP A 134 28.99 40.18 14.41
N LYS A 135 30.24 40.65 14.51
CA LYS A 135 30.60 42.08 14.59
C LYS A 135 30.88 42.69 13.21
N LEU A 136 30.72 41.91 12.15
CA LEU A 136 31.01 42.26 10.76
C LEU A 136 32.51 42.48 10.49
N ASP A 137 33.38 41.90 11.31
CA ASP A 137 34.82 41.89 11.05
C ASP A 137 35.18 40.78 10.06
N LEU A 138 36.12 41.08 9.15
CA LEU A 138 36.56 40.14 8.12
C LEU A 138 37.35 38.97 8.72
N LYS A 139 36.89 37.75 8.48
CA LYS A 139 37.64 36.52 8.83
C LYS A 139 38.68 36.23 7.74
N GLU A 140 39.89 36.73 7.92
CA GLU A 140 40.96 36.63 6.91
C GLU A 140 41.26 35.18 6.51
N GLU A 141 41.17 34.24 7.46
CA GLU A 141 41.35 32.81 7.25
C GLU A 141 40.33 32.19 6.26
N ASN A 142 39.12 32.78 6.15
CA ASN A 142 38.05 32.26 5.31
C ASN A 142 38.07 32.83 3.89
N ILE A 143 38.92 33.82 3.59
CA ILE A 143 39.04 34.43 2.27
C ILE A 143 39.36 33.39 1.19
N SER A 144 40.27 32.46 1.48
CA SER A 144 40.63 31.40 0.52
C SER A 144 39.48 30.45 0.25
N ILE A 145 38.67 30.13 1.27
CA ILE A 145 37.54 29.22 1.14
C ILE A 145 36.41 29.90 0.37
N PHE A 146 36.13 31.18 0.64
CA PHE A 146 35.16 31.97 -0.13
C PHE A 146 35.53 32.07 -1.61
N ARG A 147 36.82 32.28 -1.92
CA ARG A 147 37.30 32.24 -3.32
C ARG A 147 37.08 30.88 -3.97
N ASN A 148 37.30 29.79 -3.24
CA ASN A 148 37.02 28.44 -3.74
C ASN A 148 35.51 28.20 -3.94
N LEU A 149 34.66 28.73 -3.06
CA LEU A 149 33.20 28.70 -3.23
C LEU A 149 32.79 29.42 -4.52
N LEU A 150 33.26 30.65 -4.74
CA LEU A 150 32.95 31.40 -5.96
C LEU A 150 33.53 30.72 -7.20
N LYS A 151 34.74 30.16 -7.11
CA LYS A 151 35.31 29.36 -8.19
C LYS A 151 34.44 28.15 -8.50
N ALA A 152 33.99 27.39 -7.49
CA ALA A 152 33.11 26.25 -7.68
C ALA A 152 31.73 26.64 -8.21
N TYR A 153 31.24 27.82 -7.85
CA TYR A 153 30.01 28.37 -8.41
C TYR A 153 30.16 28.78 -9.87
N PHE A 154 31.27 29.41 -10.27
CA PHE A 154 31.52 29.92 -11.63
C PHE A 154 32.10 28.88 -12.61
N ASP A 155 32.88 27.90 -12.14
CA ASP A 155 33.48 26.85 -12.97
C ASP A 155 32.52 25.66 -13.11
N ASP A 156 32.00 25.46 -14.32
CA ASP A 156 30.98 24.50 -14.75
C ASP A 156 31.32 22.99 -14.58
N ASN A 157 32.43 22.60 -13.94
CA ASN A 157 32.89 21.19 -13.90
C ASN A 157 32.04 20.26 -13.01
N SER A 158 30.93 20.72 -12.43
CA SER A 158 30.04 19.95 -11.54
C SER A 158 28.61 19.74 -12.06
N THR A 159 28.26 20.18 -13.28
CA THR A 159 26.87 20.22 -13.76
C THR A 159 26.43 19.00 -14.59
N THR A 160 27.34 18.14 -15.03
CA THR A 160 26.98 16.92 -15.78
C THR A 160 26.40 15.84 -14.87
N ILE A 161 25.26 15.25 -15.26
CA ILE A 161 24.65 14.11 -14.57
C ILE A 161 25.50 12.87 -14.87
N LYS A 162 26.18 12.37 -13.84
CA LYS A 162 27.12 11.24 -13.96
C LYS A 162 26.64 10.01 -13.22
N SER A 163 25.76 10.14 -12.23
CA SER A 163 25.29 8.99 -11.44
C SER A 163 23.84 8.56 -11.75
N LYS A 164 23.56 7.28 -11.47
CA LYS A 164 22.21 6.70 -11.48
C LYS A 164 21.22 7.53 -10.66
N GLN A 165 21.65 7.94 -9.46
CA GLN A 165 20.79 8.61 -8.48
C GLN A 165 20.43 10.04 -8.92
N GLU A 166 21.39 10.77 -9.49
CA GLU A 166 21.16 12.09 -10.07
C GLU A 166 20.18 12.01 -11.24
N LEU A 167 20.38 11.04 -12.14
CA LEU A 167 19.50 10.87 -13.31
C LEU A 167 18.06 10.51 -12.90
N VAL A 168 17.89 9.55 -11.99
CA VAL A 168 16.58 9.16 -11.45
C VAL A 168 15.87 10.35 -10.79
N LYS A 169 16.62 11.16 -10.03
CA LYS A 169 16.09 12.38 -9.42
C LYS A 169 15.65 13.38 -10.49
N VAL A 170 16.50 13.64 -11.48
CA VAL A 170 16.19 14.55 -12.59
C VAL A 170 14.94 14.11 -13.33
N LEU A 171 14.87 12.86 -13.80
CA LEU A 171 13.71 12.36 -14.54
C LEU A 171 12.43 12.50 -13.70
N SER A 172 12.45 12.04 -12.45
CA SER A 172 11.27 12.07 -11.58
C SER A 172 10.82 13.50 -11.24
N THR A 173 11.75 14.39 -10.90
CA THR A 173 11.49 15.79 -10.60
C THR A 173 10.97 16.56 -11.82
N GLN A 174 11.58 16.37 -12.99
CA GLN A 174 11.13 17.04 -14.22
C GLN A 174 9.75 16.55 -14.68
N SER A 175 9.45 15.25 -14.59
CA SER A 175 8.10 14.74 -14.81
C SER A 175 7.10 15.36 -13.84
N PHE A 176 7.47 15.51 -12.57
CA PHE A 176 6.58 16.06 -11.54
C PHE A 176 6.23 17.52 -11.84
N TYR A 177 7.22 18.31 -12.25
CA TYR A 177 7.00 19.70 -12.64
C TYR A 177 6.14 19.82 -13.89
N LEU A 178 6.39 19.01 -14.92
CA LEU A 178 5.56 19.02 -16.12
C LEU A 178 4.11 18.65 -15.79
N SER A 179 3.90 17.67 -14.91
CA SER A 179 2.56 17.31 -14.45
C SER A 179 1.85 18.47 -13.75
N ASN A 180 2.55 19.20 -12.87
CA ASN A 180 1.98 20.38 -12.21
C ASN A 180 1.73 21.53 -13.20
N ALA A 181 2.63 21.78 -14.14
CA ALA A 181 2.47 22.81 -15.17
C ALA A 181 1.27 22.51 -16.07
N LEU A 182 1.07 21.24 -16.45
CA LEU A 182 -0.12 20.78 -17.17
C LEU A 182 -1.40 21.05 -16.37
N LYS A 183 -1.41 20.70 -15.07
CA LYS A 183 -2.58 20.88 -14.21
C LYS A 183 -2.92 22.36 -14.00
N ILE A 184 -1.93 23.19 -13.66
CA ILE A 184 -2.10 24.64 -13.50
C ILE A 184 -2.62 25.26 -14.80
N SER A 185 -1.96 24.96 -15.93
CA SER A 185 -2.39 25.47 -17.23
C SER A 185 -3.81 25.04 -17.57
N PHE A 186 -4.20 23.80 -17.24
CA PHE A 186 -5.55 23.30 -17.47
C PHE A 186 -6.58 24.01 -16.59
N ASP A 187 -6.29 24.22 -15.31
CA ASP A 187 -7.21 24.83 -14.35
C ASP A 187 -7.41 26.33 -14.64
N GLU A 188 -6.32 27.05 -14.89
CA GLU A 188 -6.31 28.52 -15.08
C GLU A 188 -6.75 28.95 -16.49
N SER A 189 -6.66 28.06 -17.49
CA SER A 189 -7.10 28.39 -18.83
C SER A 189 -8.62 28.59 -18.93
N ASP A 190 -9.04 29.59 -19.71
CA ASP A 190 -10.44 29.80 -20.08
C ASP A 190 -11.04 28.53 -20.68
N ALA A 191 -12.32 28.26 -20.39
CA ALA A 191 -13.04 27.09 -20.88
C ALA A 191 -13.01 26.97 -22.42
N ASN A 192 -12.89 28.10 -23.13
CA ASN A 192 -12.86 28.17 -24.60
C ASN A 192 -11.45 28.22 -25.19
N SER A 193 -10.40 28.23 -24.35
CA SER A 193 -9.02 28.20 -24.84
C SER A 193 -8.76 26.93 -25.66
N SER A 194 -7.93 27.06 -26.70
CA SER A 194 -7.58 25.93 -27.56
C SER A 194 -6.90 24.83 -26.74
N PHE A 195 -5.90 25.15 -25.91
CA PHE A 195 -5.23 24.17 -25.03
C PHE A 195 -6.22 23.34 -24.19
N LYS A 196 -7.07 24.00 -23.39
CA LYS A 196 -8.00 23.31 -22.48
C LYS A 196 -8.99 22.43 -23.23
N ARG A 197 -9.50 22.90 -24.37
CA ARG A 197 -10.42 22.13 -25.23
C ARG A 197 -9.73 20.89 -25.79
N PHE A 198 -8.51 21.02 -26.30
CA PHE A 198 -7.76 19.91 -26.87
C PHE A 198 -7.39 18.88 -25.79
N PHE A 199 -6.80 19.34 -24.69
CA PHE A 199 -6.46 18.50 -23.54
C PHE A 199 -7.67 17.72 -23.01
N ARG A 200 -8.81 18.40 -22.77
CA ARG A 200 -10.04 17.76 -22.28
C ARG A 200 -10.56 16.72 -23.27
N LYS A 201 -10.66 17.07 -24.55
CA LYS A 201 -11.19 16.16 -25.58
C LYS A 201 -10.28 14.95 -25.77
N THR A 202 -8.95 15.10 -25.74
CA THR A 202 -8.02 13.97 -25.78
C THR A 202 -8.18 13.07 -24.57
N LYS A 203 -8.32 13.64 -23.37
CA LYS A 203 -8.61 12.89 -22.15
C LYS A 203 -9.94 12.13 -22.25
N ASP A 204 -11.00 12.79 -22.73
CA ASP A 204 -12.32 12.19 -22.88
C ASP A 204 -12.29 11.06 -23.92
N THR A 205 -11.59 11.24 -25.05
CA THR A 205 -11.38 10.18 -26.04
C THR A 205 -10.61 9.00 -25.46
N PHE A 206 -9.51 9.25 -24.73
CA PHE A 206 -8.76 8.19 -24.04
C PHE A 206 -9.64 7.40 -23.07
N LYS A 207 -10.39 8.12 -22.22
CA LYS A 207 -11.33 7.53 -21.27
C LYS A 207 -12.39 6.69 -21.99
N ASN A 208 -12.89 7.15 -23.12
CA ASN A 208 -13.93 6.47 -23.87
C ASN A 208 -13.41 5.21 -24.58
N ILE A 209 -12.17 5.23 -25.10
CA ILE A 209 -11.54 4.06 -25.74
C ILE A 209 -11.11 3.03 -24.68
N GLU A 210 -10.40 3.46 -23.63
CA GLU A 210 -9.83 2.56 -22.62
C GLU A 210 -10.78 2.22 -21.46
N LYS A 211 -11.95 2.86 -21.44
CA LYS A 211 -13.00 2.69 -20.41
C LYS A 211 -12.50 2.89 -18.98
N ILE A 212 -11.54 3.80 -18.80
CA ILE A 212 -10.96 4.12 -17.49
C ILE A 212 -11.08 5.60 -17.19
N ASP A 213 -11.68 5.89 -16.04
CA ASP A 213 -11.88 7.24 -15.54
C ASP A 213 -10.68 7.67 -14.69
N LEU A 214 -9.85 8.52 -15.27
CA LEU A 214 -8.71 9.13 -14.61
C LEU A 214 -9.07 10.51 -14.06
N LYS A 215 -8.62 10.81 -12.85
CA LYS A 215 -8.66 12.20 -12.35
C LYS A 215 -7.74 13.08 -13.19
N ASP A 216 -7.99 14.40 -13.20
CA ASP A 216 -7.15 15.33 -13.97
C ASP A 216 -5.67 15.22 -13.59
N GLU A 217 -5.38 15.09 -12.29
CA GLU A 217 -4.01 14.95 -11.81
C GLU A 217 -3.36 13.64 -12.26
N GLU A 218 -4.13 12.55 -12.32
CA GLU A 218 -3.65 11.24 -12.80
C GLU A 218 -3.34 11.29 -14.29
N PHE A 219 -4.18 11.98 -15.07
CA PHE A 219 -3.96 12.19 -16.48
C PHE A 219 -2.70 13.04 -16.75
N CYS A 220 -2.53 14.13 -15.99
CA CYS A 220 -1.32 14.97 -16.05
C CYS A 220 -0.05 14.17 -15.69
N ASP A 221 -0.12 13.30 -14.67
CA ASP A 221 0.99 12.45 -14.27
C ASP A 221 1.41 11.49 -15.39
N ILE A 222 0.47 10.76 -15.98
CA ILE A 222 0.76 9.80 -17.06
C ILE A 222 1.39 10.52 -18.25
N LEU A 223 0.81 11.65 -18.65
CA LEU A 223 1.30 12.43 -19.79
C LEU A 223 2.71 12.97 -19.54
N ALA A 224 2.95 13.54 -18.36
CA ALA A 224 4.25 14.11 -18.00
C ALA A 224 5.35 13.04 -17.87
N GLN A 225 5.03 11.89 -17.27
CA GLN A 225 5.96 10.76 -17.21
C GLN A 225 6.30 10.26 -18.62
N ALA A 226 5.29 10.07 -19.47
CA ALA A 226 5.50 9.58 -20.83
C ALA A 226 6.31 10.55 -21.70
N ILE A 227 6.07 11.87 -21.58
CA ILE A 227 6.83 12.88 -22.33
C ILE A 227 8.28 12.91 -21.88
N VAL A 228 8.56 13.08 -20.57
CA VAL A 228 9.94 13.21 -20.07
C VAL A 228 10.71 11.92 -20.33
N TYR A 229 10.10 10.76 -20.07
CA TYR A 229 10.75 9.48 -20.32
C TYR A 229 10.96 9.22 -21.81
N GLY A 230 10.00 9.59 -22.65
CA GLY A 230 10.13 9.49 -24.11
C GLY A 230 11.28 10.35 -24.66
N ILE A 231 11.39 11.61 -24.21
CA ILE A 231 12.51 12.49 -24.59
C ILE A 231 13.85 11.89 -24.15
N PHE A 232 13.89 11.37 -22.92
CA PHE A 232 15.08 10.71 -22.39
C PHE A 232 15.50 9.48 -23.22
N VAL A 233 14.54 8.61 -23.59
CA VAL A 233 14.79 7.45 -24.46
C VAL A 233 15.37 7.91 -25.80
N SER A 234 14.72 8.84 -26.49
CA SER A 234 15.22 9.36 -27.78
C SER A 234 16.62 9.94 -27.67
N TYR A 235 16.87 10.72 -26.60
CA TYR A 235 18.17 11.35 -26.42
C TYR A 235 19.27 10.33 -26.15
N ILE A 236 19.03 9.34 -25.30
CA ILE A 236 20.01 8.29 -24.99
C ILE A 236 20.30 7.43 -26.22
N GLU A 237 19.29 7.05 -27.00
CA GLU A 237 19.44 6.10 -28.11
C GLU A 237 19.96 6.72 -29.42
N ASN A 238 20.08 8.05 -29.52
CA ASN A 238 20.57 8.74 -30.71
C ASN A 238 21.80 9.61 -30.38
N ASP A 239 22.97 9.23 -30.88
CA ASP A 239 24.23 9.94 -30.61
C ASP A 239 24.34 11.32 -31.29
N ASP A 240 23.73 11.49 -32.47
CA ASP A 240 23.72 12.75 -33.22
C ASP A 240 22.62 13.74 -32.77
N TYR A 241 21.90 13.41 -31.70
CA TYR A 241 20.70 14.14 -31.28
C TYR A 241 21.03 15.33 -30.39
N ASP A 242 21.14 16.52 -31.00
CA ASP A 242 21.31 17.78 -30.29
C ASP A 242 19.96 18.33 -29.82
N LEU A 243 19.58 17.97 -28.59
CA LEU A 243 18.34 18.45 -27.95
C LEU A 243 18.24 19.98 -27.93
N GLU A 244 19.36 20.71 -27.93
CA GLU A 244 19.36 22.17 -27.75
C GLU A 244 18.96 22.93 -29.01
N LYS A 245 19.29 22.39 -30.20
CA LYS A 245 19.05 23.05 -31.50
C LYS A 245 17.60 22.98 -31.99
N ILE A 246 16.76 22.15 -31.39
CA ILE A 246 15.40 21.92 -31.87
C ILE A 246 14.42 22.87 -31.14
N PRO A 247 13.62 23.69 -31.85
CA PRO A 247 12.63 24.57 -31.24
C PRO A 247 11.60 23.81 -30.39
N ILE A 248 11.18 24.39 -29.26
CA ILE A 248 10.22 23.76 -28.35
C ILE A 248 8.84 23.57 -28.97
N GLU A 249 8.50 24.37 -29.97
CA GLU A 249 7.30 24.22 -30.78
C GLU A 249 7.27 22.86 -31.50
N ASN A 250 8.42 22.22 -31.69
CA ASN A 250 8.57 20.90 -32.30
C ASN A 250 8.83 19.79 -31.27
N PHE A 251 8.50 19.98 -29.98
CA PHE A 251 8.91 19.03 -28.94
C PHE A 251 8.40 17.59 -29.12
N ILE A 252 7.34 17.39 -29.89
CA ILE A 252 6.81 16.06 -30.22
C ILE A 252 7.82 15.26 -31.06
N SER A 253 8.66 15.94 -31.85
CA SER A 253 9.77 15.30 -32.59
C SER A 253 10.86 14.74 -31.67
N PHE A 254 10.87 15.13 -30.38
CA PHE A 254 11.73 14.52 -29.35
C PHE A 254 11.23 13.16 -28.88
N LEU A 255 9.98 12.79 -29.17
CA LEU A 255 9.46 11.49 -28.78
C LEU A 255 9.93 10.43 -29.77
N PRO A 256 10.19 9.18 -29.32
CA PRO A 256 10.76 8.18 -30.21
C PRO A 256 9.77 7.86 -31.33
N SER A 257 10.23 7.94 -32.58
CA SER A 257 9.39 7.81 -33.79
C SER A 257 8.72 6.43 -33.92
N THR A 258 9.26 5.42 -33.23
CA THR A 258 8.72 4.07 -33.11
C THR A 258 7.48 3.99 -32.19
N PHE A 259 7.19 5.02 -31.39
CA PHE A 259 6.04 5.06 -30.47
C PHE A 259 4.93 5.98 -30.98
N ARG A 260 4.41 5.66 -32.17
CA ARG A 260 3.40 6.48 -32.89
C ARG A 260 2.17 6.81 -32.03
N THR A 261 1.67 5.86 -31.25
CA THR A 261 0.51 6.05 -30.35
C THR A 261 0.78 7.11 -29.29
N LEU A 262 1.99 7.14 -28.69
CA LEU A 262 2.36 8.20 -27.75
C LEU A 262 2.46 9.55 -28.47
N SER A 263 3.12 9.60 -29.63
CA SER A 263 3.30 10.85 -30.37
C SER A 263 1.96 11.46 -30.80
N GLU A 264 1.03 10.64 -31.30
CA GLU A 264 -0.35 11.04 -31.61
C GLU A 264 -1.05 11.59 -30.35
N PHE A 265 -0.94 10.86 -29.25
CA PHE A 265 -1.57 11.23 -27.99
C PHE A 265 -1.10 12.60 -27.48
N VAL A 266 0.21 12.81 -27.47
CA VAL A 266 0.84 14.07 -27.03
C VAL A 266 0.51 15.20 -28.00
N TYR A 267 0.50 14.94 -29.31
CA TYR A 267 0.16 15.93 -30.34
C TYR A 267 -1.23 16.53 -30.12
N PHE A 268 -2.22 15.72 -29.79
CA PHE A 268 -3.57 16.22 -29.52
C PHE A 268 -3.73 16.76 -28.10
N ALA A 269 -3.10 16.16 -27.08
CA ALA A 269 -3.22 16.63 -25.71
C ALA A 269 -2.55 18.00 -25.47
N ILE A 270 -1.42 18.24 -26.14
CA ILE A 270 -0.59 19.45 -26.00
C ILE A 270 -0.25 19.98 -27.40
N PRO A 271 -1.21 20.63 -28.08
CA PRO A 271 -0.99 21.10 -29.44
C PRO A 271 0.04 22.23 -29.50
N SER A 272 1.07 22.06 -30.32
CA SER A 272 2.19 23.03 -30.46
C SER A 272 1.74 24.45 -30.80
N PHE A 273 0.67 24.62 -31.60
CA PHE A 273 0.14 25.93 -31.97
C PHE A 273 -0.60 26.67 -30.83
N SER A 274 -0.85 25.99 -29.72
CA SER A 274 -1.55 26.55 -28.56
C SER A 274 -0.86 26.10 -27.25
N LEU A 275 0.47 26.11 -27.23
CA LEU A 275 1.26 25.70 -26.08
C LEU A 275 1.22 26.78 -24.97
N PRO A 276 0.66 26.50 -23.78
CA PRO A 276 0.70 27.43 -22.66
C PRO A 276 2.13 27.73 -22.22
N GLN A 277 2.31 28.95 -21.73
CA GLN A 277 3.63 29.50 -21.45
C GLN A 277 4.36 28.73 -20.33
N ASP A 278 3.66 28.28 -19.28
CA ASP A 278 4.23 27.46 -18.20
C ASP A 278 4.70 26.07 -18.68
N ILE A 279 3.96 25.46 -19.60
CA ILE A 279 4.35 24.19 -20.22
C ILE A 279 5.59 24.41 -21.10
N LYS A 280 5.64 25.51 -21.87
CA LYS A 280 6.79 25.88 -22.70
C LYS A 280 8.07 25.96 -21.86
N TYR A 281 8.03 26.63 -20.70
CA TYR A 281 9.20 26.70 -19.83
C TYR A 281 9.59 25.37 -19.24
N THR A 282 8.61 24.57 -18.83
CA THR A 282 8.92 23.28 -18.23
C THR A 282 9.57 22.35 -19.24
N LEU A 283 9.10 22.33 -20.49
CA LEU A 283 9.72 21.57 -21.57
C LEU A 283 11.12 22.09 -21.91
N GLU A 284 11.33 23.41 -21.91
CA GLU A 284 12.66 24.02 -22.08
C GLU A 284 13.62 23.59 -20.95
N ASN A 285 13.14 23.53 -19.71
CA ASN A 285 13.91 23.07 -18.58
C ASN A 285 14.24 21.57 -18.68
N ILE A 286 13.28 20.75 -19.14
CA ILE A 286 13.49 19.32 -19.41
C ILE A 286 14.61 19.13 -20.42
N LYS A 287 14.57 19.81 -21.56
CA LYS A 287 15.63 19.73 -22.59
C LYS A 287 17.00 20.04 -22.01
N LYS A 288 17.12 21.17 -21.30
CA LYS A 288 18.37 21.61 -20.67
C LYS A 288 18.88 20.62 -19.65
N THR A 289 17.99 20.10 -18.80
CA THR A 289 18.42 19.16 -17.75
C THR A 289 18.85 17.82 -18.33
N LEU A 290 18.19 17.36 -19.40
CA LEU A 290 18.57 16.12 -20.09
C LEU A 290 19.85 16.28 -20.93
N SER A 291 20.17 17.47 -21.47
CA SER A 291 21.43 17.69 -22.18
C SER A 291 22.66 17.64 -21.26
N LEU A 292 22.48 17.77 -19.93
CA LEU A 292 23.55 17.61 -18.94
C LEU A 292 23.99 16.14 -18.73
N ILE A 293 23.30 15.17 -19.33
CA ILE A 293 23.60 13.74 -19.15
C ILE A 293 24.89 13.38 -19.88
N ASP A 294 25.90 12.95 -19.13
CA ASP A 294 27.11 12.36 -19.70
C ASP A 294 26.84 10.88 -20.03
N LYS A 295 26.45 10.62 -21.29
CA LYS A 295 26.10 9.28 -21.78
C LYS A 295 27.20 8.25 -21.51
N ILE A 296 28.46 8.60 -21.77
CA ILE A 296 29.61 7.69 -21.65
C ILE A 296 29.86 7.36 -20.17
N ALA A 297 29.85 8.37 -19.31
CA ALA A 297 30.00 8.15 -17.86
C ALA A 297 28.87 7.29 -17.30
N LEU A 298 27.63 7.52 -17.74
CA LEU A 298 26.47 6.73 -17.34
C LEU A 298 26.57 5.27 -17.74
N CYS A 299 26.92 4.96 -19.00
CA CYS A 299 27.14 3.58 -19.44
C CYS A 299 28.19 2.86 -18.59
N LYS A 300 29.32 3.54 -18.32
CA LYS A 300 30.41 3.00 -17.47
C LYS A 300 29.94 2.76 -16.03
N ILE A 301 29.22 3.71 -15.44
CA ILE A 301 28.78 3.64 -14.04
C ILE A 301 27.67 2.59 -13.84
N LEU A 302 26.78 2.45 -14.82
CA LEU A 302 25.70 1.47 -14.77
C LEU A 302 26.15 0.08 -15.19
N ASN A 303 27.34 -0.05 -15.79
CA ASN A 303 27.79 -1.27 -16.45
C ASN A 303 26.72 -1.80 -17.43
N GLN A 304 26.20 -0.89 -18.26
CA GLN A 304 25.14 -1.15 -19.23
C GLN A 304 25.53 -0.57 -20.58
N ASP A 305 25.08 -1.22 -21.65
CA ASP A 305 25.05 -0.60 -22.98
C ASP A 305 24.06 0.56 -22.97
N LEU A 306 24.32 1.60 -23.79
CA LEU A 306 23.53 2.82 -23.86
C LEU A 306 22.02 2.54 -24.03
N GLU A 307 21.69 1.60 -24.91
CA GLU A 307 20.31 1.15 -25.20
C GLU A 307 19.61 0.46 -24.01
N SER A 308 20.38 -0.04 -23.04
CA SER A 308 19.83 -0.71 -21.83
C SER A 308 19.58 0.25 -20.69
N VAL A 309 20.20 1.45 -20.73
CA VAL A 309 20.10 2.46 -19.67
C VAL A 309 18.65 2.86 -19.46
N SER A 310 17.90 3.04 -20.55
CA SER A 310 16.48 3.39 -20.54
C SER A 310 15.58 2.27 -19.98
N ILE A 311 15.98 1.00 -20.03
CA ILE A 311 15.21 -0.09 -19.41
C ILE A 311 15.59 -0.21 -17.94
N TYR A 312 16.89 -0.11 -17.63
CA TYR A 312 17.44 -0.28 -16.29
C TYR A 312 16.98 0.77 -15.28
N LEU A 313 16.75 2.01 -15.72
CA LEU A 313 16.40 3.12 -14.83
C LEU A 313 14.90 3.25 -14.54
N TYR A 314 14.05 2.58 -15.32
CA TYR A 314 12.60 2.78 -15.29
C TYR A 314 11.99 2.58 -13.90
N GLU A 315 12.38 1.51 -13.21
CA GLU A 315 11.83 1.19 -11.89
C GLU A 315 12.21 2.22 -10.84
N ASP A 316 13.47 2.65 -10.84
CA ASP A 316 13.98 3.65 -9.92
C ASP A 316 13.37 5.02 -10.20
N PHE A 317 13.18 5.36 -11.48
CA PHE A 317 12.45 6.56 -11.92
C PHE A 317 11.04 6.60 -11.34
N LEU A 318 10.25 5.55 -11.54
CA LEU A 318 8.87 5.51 -11.03
C LEU A 318 8.82 5.50 -9.50
N LYS A 319 9.79 4.86 -8.84
CA LYS A 319 9.91 4.91 -7.38
C LYS A 319 10.15 6.33 -6.89
N ALA A 320 11.12 7.02 -7.47
CA ALA A 320 11.41 8.40 -7.10
C ALA A 320 10.22 9.33 -7.40
N TYR A 321 9.48 9.10 -8.50
CA TYR A 321 8.28 9.89 -8.81
C TYR A 321 7.16 9.72 -7.79
N ASP A 322 6.85 8.47 -7.40
CA ASP A 322 5.86 8.17 -6.38
C ASP A 322 6.22 8.81 -5.03
N ASP A 323 7.48 8.71 -4.64
CA ASP A 323 8.01 9.32 -3.41
C ASP A 323 7.84 10.85 -3.42
N LEU A 324 8.12 11.51 -4.56
CA LEU A 324 7.92 12.96 -4.74
C LEU A 324 6.45 13.39 -4.65
N ARG A 325 5.54 12.60 -5.21
CA ARG A 325 4.09 12.86 -5.11
C ARG A 325 3.55 12.63 -3.70
N ALA A 326 4.34 12.02 -2.80
CA ALA A 326 3.86 11.49 -1.53
C ALA A 326 2.65 10.55 -1.70
N THR A 327 2.57 9.88 -2.85
CA THR A 327 1.51 8.94 -3.18
C THR A 327 2.12 7.58 -3.47
N GLN A 328 1.59 6.52 -2.89
CA GLN A 328 2.07 5.17 -3.22
C GLN A 328 1.30 4.63 -4.42
N LYS A 329 1.03 5.43 -5.47
CA LYS A 329 0.07 5.10 -6.54
C LYS A 329 0.32 3.74 -7.18
N ARG A 330 1.56 3.32 -7.40
CA ARG A 330 1.87 1.95 -7.86
C ARG A 330 1.51 0.87 -6.86
N LYS A 331 1.78 1.09 -5.56
CA LYS A 331 1.37 0.17 -4.49
C LYS A 331 -0.15 0.18 -4.28
N GLU A 332 -0.80 1.33 -4.46
CA GLU A 332 -2.25 1.54 -4.34
C GLU A 332 -3.03 0.95 -5.52
N GLY A 333 -2.45 1.01 -6.73
CA GLY A 333 -2.96 0.37 -7.94
C GLY A 333 -2.51 -1.09 -8.10
N GLY A 334 -1.62 -1.57 -7.23
CA GLY A 334 -1.15 -2.95 -7.20
C GLY A 334 -0.29 -3.38 -8.41
N VAL A 335 0.42 -2.44 -9.06
CA VAL A 335 1.26 -2.71 -10.24
C VAL A 335 2.71 -2.82 -9.81
N PHE A 336 3.32 -3.99 -9.98
CA PHE A 336 4.68 -4.30 -9.52
C PHE A 336 5.53 -4.92 -10.62
N TYR A 337 6.82 -4.59 -10.66
CA TYR A 337 7.75 -5.34 -11.48
C TYR A 337 7.87 -6.77 -10.97
N THR A 338 7.78 -7.71 -11.90
CA THR A 338 7.83 -9.14 -11.57
C THR A 338 9.29 -9.63 -11.57
N PRO A 339 9.82 -10.11 -10.44
CA PRO A 339 11.19 -10.63 -10.38
C PRO A 339 11.44 -11.73 -11.42
N LYS A 340 12.65 -11.74 -12.01
CA LYS A 340 12.98 -12.68 -13.10
C LYS A 340 12.76 -14.15 -12.70
N SER A 341 13.16 -14.56 -11.50
CA SER A 341 12.97 -15.96 -11.04
C SER A 341 11.49 -16.37 -11.00
N VAL A 342 10.57 -15.44 -10.67
CA VAL A 342 9.12 -15.70 -10.72
C VAL A 342 8.66 -15.87 -12.16
N VAL A 343 9.03 -14.94 -13.04
CA VAL A 343 8.65 -14.96 -14.46
C VAL A 343 9.15 -16.23 -15.14
N ASP A 344 10.44 -16.52 -15.00
CA ASP A 344 11.07 -17.65 -15.68
C ASP A 344 10.55 -19.00 -15.16
N MET A 345 10.19 -19.09 -13.87
CA MET A 345 9.56 -20.28 -13.30
C MET A 345 8.19 -20.53 -13.93
N ILE A 346 7.33 -19.50 -14.02
CA ILE A 346 6.00 -19.63 -14.63
C ILE A 346 6.12 -20.00 -16.11
N VAL A 347 6.94 -19.27 -16.88
CA VAL A 347 7.14 -19.53 -18.31
C VAL A 347 7.72 -20.93 -18.53
N SER A 348 8.71 -21.36 -17.75
CA SER A 348 9.29 -22.70 -17.90
C SER A 348 8.31 -23.81 -17.54
N SER A 349 7.47 -23.61 -16.52
CA SER A 349 6.42 -24.56 -16.14
C SER A 349 5.33 -24.67 -17.22
N LEU A 350 4.91 -23.55 -17.81
CA LEU A 350 3.97 -23.56 -18.94
C LEU A 350 4.57 -24.21 -20.19
N ASP A 351 5.85 -23.94 -20.49
CA ASP A 351 6.58 -24.60 -21.59
C ASP A 351 6.70 -26.12 -21.39
N GLU A 352 6.86 -26.57 -20.15
CA GLU A 352 6.82 -27.99 -19.76
C GLU A 352 5.42 -28.58 -19.98
N LEU A 353 4.37 -27.94 -19.45
CA LEU A 353 2.99 -28.39 -19.56
C LEU A 353 2.48 -28.44 -21.02
N LEU A 354 2.91 -27.50 -21.87
CA LEU A 354 2.65 -27.53 -23.30
C LEU A 354 3.13 -28.85 -23.93
N LYS A 355 4.32 -29.31 -23.55
CA LYS A 355 4.90 -30.56 -24.06
C LYS A 355 4.24 -31.78 -23.44
N THR A 356 4.05 -31.78 -22.13
CA THR A 356 3.67 -33.00 -21.38
C THR A 356 2.16 -33.25 -21.35
N LYS A 357 1.33 -32.20 -21.45
CA LYS A 357 -0.14 -32.31 -21.36
C LYS A 357 -0.87 -31.98 -22.66
N LEU A 358 -0.29 -31.13 -23.51
CA LEU A 358 -0.96 -30.59 -24.70
C LEU A 358 -0.36 -31.05 -26.04
N ASN A 359 0.62 -31.98 -26.01
CA ASN A 359 1.28 -32.51 -27.21
C ASN A 359 1.90 -31.43 -28.12
N LYS A 360 2.33 -30.31 -27.53
CA LYS A 360 3.06 -29.24 -28.21
C LYS A 360 4.55 -29.43 -27.99
N ASN A 361 5.15 -30.35 -28.75
CA ASN A 361 6.53 -30.81 -28.57
C ASN A 361 7.56 -29.68 -28.62
N LYS A 362 7.31 -28.62 -29.41
CA LYS A 362 8.17 -27.43 -29.47
C LYS A 362 7.86 -26.39 -28.39
N GLY A 363 6.96 -26.71 -27.45
CA GLY A 363 6.54 -25.81 -26.38
C GLY A 363 5.95 -24.51 -26.94
N PHE A 364 6.44 -23.36 -26.48
CA PHE A 364 5.98 -22.06 -26.99
C PHE A 364 6.21 -21.85 -28.49
N ASN A 365 7.19 -22.51 -29.11
CA ASN A 365 7.44 -22.35 -30.54
C ASN A 365 6.55 -23.25 -31.43
N ASP A 366 5.68 -24.06 -30.84
CA ASP A 366 4.82 -24.98 -31.59
C ASP A 366 3.72 -24.22 -32.38
N GLN A 367 3.25 -24.83 -33.47
CA GLN A 367 2.20 -24.24 -34.30
C GLN A 367 0.87 -24.23 -33.53
N GLY A 368 0.13 -23.13 -33.67
CA GLY A 368 -1.13 -22.91 -32.95
C GLY A 368 -0.99 -22.51 -31.48
N VAL A 369 0.23 -22.35 -30.96
CA VAL A 369 0.43 -21.85 -29.58
C VAL A 369 0.40 -20.32 -29.57
N LYS A 370 -0.78 -19.73 -29.41
CA LYS A 370 -0.92 -18.27 -29.23
C LYS A 370 -0.89 -17.91 -27.74
N VAL A 371 -0.13 -16.88 -27.39
CA VAL A 371 0.14 -16.48 -26.01
C VAL A 371 -0.33 -15.05 -25.79
N LEU A 372 -1.00 -14.80 -24.67
CA LEU A 372 -1.33 -13.45 -24.20
C LEU A 372 -0.71 -13.19 -22.83
N ASP A 373 0.13 -12.15 -22.74
CA ASP A 373 0.41 -11.47 -21.48
C ASP A 373 -0.63 -10.38 -21.26
N PHE A 374 -1.63 -10.72 -20.45
CA PHE A 374 -2.81 -9.89 -20.26
C PHE A 374 -2.54 -8.62 -19.42
N ALA A 375 -1.35 -8.47 -18.83
CA ALA A 375 -0.93 -7.40 -17.95
C ALA A 375 0.58 -7.22 -18.10
N THR A 376 0.98 -6.75 -19.28
CA THR A 376 2.33 -6.84 -19.81
C THR A 376 3.37 -6.10 -18.96
N GLY A 377 2.99 -4.96 -18.35
CA GLY A 377 3.95 -4.12 -17.65
C GLY A 377 5.11 -3.78 -18.56
N THR A 378 6.33 -4.03 -18.07
CA THR A 378 7.58 -3.83 -18.82
C THR A 378 7.93 -4.99 -19.77
N GLY A 379 7.00 -5.88 -20.10
CA GLY A 379 7.20 -6.99 -21.04
C GLY A 379 8.07 -8.13 -20.51
N SER A 380 8.17 -8.33 -19.20
CA SER A 380 9.05 -9.35 -18.63
C SER A 380 8.64 -10.79 -18.97
N PHE A 381 7.34 -11.12 -18.96
CA PHE A 381 6.90 -12.45 -19.39
C PHE A 381 7.08 -12.64 -20.89
N LEU A 382 6.74 -11.64 -21.71
CA LEU A 382 6.97 -11.68 -23.16
C LEU A 382 8.45 -11.91 -23.50
N ALA A 383 9.36 -11.23 -22.80
CA ALA A 383 10.80 -11.42 -22.94
C ALA A 383 11.23 -12.86 -22.57
N SER A 384 10.71 -13.41 -21.47
CA SER A 384 11.04 -14.78 -21.06
C SER A 384 10.47 -15.85 -22.02
N VAL A 385 9.24 -15.64 -22.54
CA VAL A 385 8.65 -16.48 -23.60
C VAL A 385 9.52 -16.43 -24.85
N PHE A 386 9.98 -15.25 -25.25
CA PHE A 386 10.87 -15.07 -26.39
C PHE A 386 12.20 -15.81 -26.20
N GLU A 387 12.87 -15.61 -25.06
CA GLU A 387 14.09 -16.33 -24.70
C GLU A 387 13.88 -17.85 -24.77
N LYS A 388 12.72 -18.34 -24.34
CA LYS A 388 12.36 -19.76 -24.41
C LYS A 388 12.19 -20.26 -25.85
N ILE A 389 11.57 -19.46 -26.73
CA ILE A 389 11.41 -19.76 -28.16
C ILE A 389 12.79 -19.83 -28.82
N ILE A 390 13.64 -18.81 -28.65
CA ILE A 390 14.90 -18.68 -29.37
C ILE A 390 16.00 -19.61 -28.85
N SER A 391 16.05 -19.87 -27.54
CA SER A 391 17.11 -20.70 -26.93
C SER A 391 17.16 -22.14 -27.47
N LYS A 392 16.08 -22.61 -28.11
CA LYS A 392 15.98 -23.97 -28.69
C LYS A 392 16.05 -23.99 -30.21
N GLU A 393 16.07 -22.82 -30.87
CA GLU A 393 16.12 -22.72 -32.31
C GLU A 393 17.57 -22.64 -32.81
N SER A 394 17.83 -23.27 -33.96
CA SER A 394 19.13 -23.15 -34.61
C SER A 394 19.34 -21.72 -35.10
N GLU A 395 20.59 -21.27 -35.17
CA GLU A 395 20.94 -19.91 -35.62
C GLU A 395 20.29 -19.54 -36.97
N VAL A 396 20.13 -20.54 -37.85
CA VAL A 396 19.53 -20.39 -39.19
C VAL A 396 18.04 -20.05 -39.12
N PHE A 397 17.30 -20.59 -38.14
CA PHE A 397 15.85 -20.43 -38.04
C PHE A 397 15.41 -19.38 -37.02
N LYS A 398 16.33 -18.77 -36.26
CA LYS A 398 15.97 -17.73 -35.26
C LYS A 398 15.17 -16.58 -35.86
N ASN A 399 15.62 -16.04 -37.00
CA ASN A 399 14.91 -14.95 -37.69
C ASN A 399 13.52 -15.37 -38.19
N GLU A 400 13.37 -16.63 -38.59
CA GLU A 400 12.07 -17.17 -38.99
C GLU A 400 11.14 -17.30 -37.78
N ALA A 401 11.62 -17.86 -36.67
CA ALA A 401 10.87 -17.96 -35.42
C ALA A 401 10.45 -16.56 -34.90
N ILE A 402 11.33 -15.55 -34.99
CA ILE A 402 10.98 -14.17 -34.65
C ILE A 402 9.79 -13.68 -35.47
N LYS A 403 9.86 -13.78 -36.80
CA LYS A 403 8.84 -13.24 -37.71
C LYS A 403 7.52 -14.01 -37.66
N ASN A 404 7.60 -15.34 -37.69
CA ASN A 404 6.44 -16.21 -37.84
C ASN A 404 5.78 -16.58 -36.51
N LYS A 405 6.54 -16.55 -35.40
CA LYS A 405 6.04 -16.85 -34.06
C LYS A 405 5.91 -15.59 -33.21
N PHE A 406 7.04 -14.95 -32.90
CA PHE A 406 7.05 -13.91 -31.89
C PHE A 406 6.24 -12.67 -32.29
N LEU A 407 6.48 -12.13 -33.48
CA LEU A 407 5.80 -10.91 -33.97
C LEU A 407 4.34 -11.16 -34.43
N LYS A 408 3.83 -12.39 -34.32
CA LYS A 408 2.51 -12.77 -34.85
C LYS A 408 1.58 -13.41 -33.82
N ASP A 409 2.10 -14.30 -32.97
CA ASP A 409 1.32 -15.17 -32.07
C ASP A 409 1.52 -14.82 -30.58
N ILE A 410 2.39 -13.86 -30.24
CA ILE A 410 2.72 -13.50 -28.86
C ILE A 410 2.25 -12.07 -28.59
N TYR A 411 1.18 -11.95 -27.80
CA TYR A 411 0.44 -10.70 -27.57
C TYR A 411 0.68 -10.14 -26.17
N GLY A 412 0.64 -8.82 -26.04
CA GLY A 412 0.69 -8.12 -24.75
C GLY A 412 -0.32 -6.98 -24.66
N PHE A 413 -1.01 -6.85 -23.53
CA PHE A 413 -1.84 -5.69 -23.23
C PHE A 413 -1.27 -4.91 -22.05
N GLU A 414 -1.15 -3.59 -22.20
CA GLU A 414 -0.70 -2.67 -21.16
C GLU A 414 -1.56 -1.42 -21.19
N LEU A 415 -1.84 -0.81 -20.03
CA LEU A 415 -2.69 0.37 -19.96
C LEU A 415 -1.88 1.68 -19.86
N SER A 416 -0.65 1.62 -19.36
CA SER A 416 0.20 2.79 -19.14
C SER A 416 1.29 2.94 -20.19
N PHE A 417 1.43 4.16 -20.71
CA PHE A 417 2.37 4.50 -21.79
C PHE A 417 3.83 4.15 -21.47
N VAL A 418 4.32 4.44 -20.25
CA VAL A 418 5.73 4.22 -19.93
C VAL A 418 6.10 2.73 -19.88
N PRO A 419 5.39 1.85 -19.14
CA PRO A 419 5.67 0.42 -19.22
C PRO A 419 5.47 -0.15 -20.63
N TYR A 420 4.48 0.33 -21.39
CA TYR A 420 4.30 -0.01 -22.81
C TYR A 420 5.55 0.29 -23.66
N ILE A 421 6.15 1.47 -23.47
CA ILE A 421 7.41 1.87 -24.12
C ILE A 421 8.55 0.95 -23.70
N VAL A 422 8.73 0.75 -22.39
CA VAL A 422 9.81 -0.07 -21.84
C VAL A 422 9.71 -1.53 -22.31
N ALA A 423 8.50 -2.07 -22.43
CA ALA A 423 8.29 -3.41 -22.98
C ALA A 423 8.80 -3.53 -24.41
N ARG A 424 8.48 -2.56 -25.27
CA ARG A 424 8.95 -2.53 -26.67
C ARG A 424 10.46 -2.34 -26.77
N LEU A 425 11.05 -1.45 -25.96
CA LEU A 425 12.51 -1.27 -25.90
C LEU A 425 13.21 -2.56 -25.47
N LYS A 426 12.73 -3.20 -24.41
CA LYS A 426 13.28 -4.46 -23.89
C LYS A 426 13.27 -5.56 -24.93
N LEU A 427 12.15 -5.75 -25.62
CA LEU A 427 12.05 -6.74 -26.67
C LEU A 427 12.90 -6.38 -27.90
N GLY A 428 12.97 -5.10 -28.26
CA GLY A 428 13.85 -4.60 -29.31
C GLY A 428 15.32 -4.93 -29.03
N GLN A 429 15.77 -4.67 -27.81
CA GLN A 429 17.13 -4.98 -27.38
C GLN A 429 17.42 -6.49 -27.43
N ILE A 430 16.47 -7.31 -26.95
CA ILE A 430 16.61 -8.77 -26.98
C ILE A 430 16.70 -9.27 -28.43
N LEU A 431 15.90 -8.73 -29.34
CA LEU A 431 15.96 -9.05 -30.76
C LEU A 431 17.31 -8.65 -31.40
N ARG A 432 17.86 -7.46 -31.06
CA ARG A 432 19.19 -7.00 -31.53
C ARG A 432 20.28 -7.97 -31.14
N LYS A 433 20.29 -8.35 -29.87
CA LYS A 433 21.26 -9.31 -29.30
C LYS A 433 21.18 -10.69 -29.96
N ASN A 434 20.07 -11.03 -30.61
CA ASN A 434 19.86 -12.30 -31.32
C ASN A 434 19.92 -12.16 -32.84
N GLY A 435 20.56 -11.11 -33.38
CA GLY A 435 20.87 -10.99 -34.81
C GLY A 435 19.75 -10.42 -35.69
N PHE A 436 18.65 -9.96 -35.10
CA PHE A 436 17.59 -9.25 -35.82
C PHE A 436 17.90 -7.76 -35.81
N VAL A 437 18.34 -7.21 -36.96
CA VAL A 437 18.92 -5.85 -37.02
C VAL A 437 17.92 -4.80 -37.52
N ASN A 438 16.95 -5.16 -38.37
CA ASN A 438 16.02 -4.20 -38.96
C ASN A 438 14.69 -4.11 -38.17
N PHE A 439 14.58 -3.12 -37.28
CA PHE A 439 13.45 -2.94 -36.35
C PHE A 439 12.31 -2.09 -36.87
N SER A 440 12.52 -1.30 -37.93
CA SER A 440 11.49 -0.39 -38.45
C SER A 440 10.21 -1.13 -38.86
N ASP A 441 10.32 -2.45 -39.14
CA ASP A 441 9.26 -3.32 -39.60
C ASP A 441 8.71 -4.27 -38.50
N ALA A 442 9.23 -4.17 -37.26
CA ALA A 442 8.79 -5.05 -36.16
C ALA A 442 7.46 -4.56 -35.57
N ASP A 443 6.33 -5.13 -36.04
CA ASP A 443 5.02 -4.94 -35.42
C ASP A 443 4.93 -5.75 -34.11
N PHE A 444 5.57 -5.26 -33.05
CA PHE A 444 5.38 -5.83 -31.71
C PHE A 444 3.89 -5.81 -31.37
N GLN A 445 3.34 -7.00 -31.13
CA GLN A 445 1.91 -7.17 -30.81
C GLN A 445 1.60 -6.80 -29.35
N ILE A 446 2.12 -5.65 -28.92
CA ILE A 446 1.88 -5.04 -27.61
C ILE A 446 0.96 -3.84 -27.85
N PHE A 447 -0.19 -3.84 -27.19
CA PHE A 447 -1.23 -2.83 -27.40
C PHE A 447 -1.47 -2.06 -26.12
N LEU A 448 -1.60 -0.74 -26.24
CA LEU A 448 -2.12 0.11 -25.20
C LEU A 448 -3.63 -0.17 -25.11
N ASN A 449 -4.02 -0.97 -24.12
CA ASN A 449 -5.38 -1.45 -23.99
C ASN A 449 -5.72 -1.91 -22.56
N ASN A 450 -6.92 -1.60 -22.11
CA ASN A 450 -7.52 -2.17 -20.91
C ASN A 450 -8.02 -3.61 -21.17
N THR A 451 -7.33 -4.61 -20.63
CA THR A 451 -7.71 -6.03 -20.71
C THR A 451 -9.15 -6.31 -20.28
N LEU A 452 -9.67 -5.58 -19.29
CA LEU A 452 -10.99 -5.80 -18.71
C LEU A 452 -12.12 -5.07 -19.45
N ASP A 453 -11.80 -4.31 -20.50
CA ASP A 453 -12.79 -3.83 -21.47
C ASP A 453 -13.12 -4.94 -22.46
N LEU A 454 -14.39 -5.38 -22.48
CA LEU A 454 -14.88 -6.50 -23.29
C LEU A 454 -15.95 -6.08 -24.30
N GLU A 455 -16.06 -4.78 -24.58
CA GLU A 455 -17.01 -4.28 -25.57
C GLU A 455 -16.76 -4.88 -26.96
N LYS A 456 -17.82 -5.43 -27.55
CA LYS A 456 -17.75 -6.10 -28.87
C LYS A 456 -17.82 -5.12 -30.04
N ILE A 457 -18.37 -3.93 -29.82
CA ILE A 457 -18.59 -2.90 -30.83
C ILE A 457 -17.95 -1.62 -30.29
N ALA A 458 -17.22 -0.90 -31.14
CA ALA A 458 -16.69 0.42 -30.81
C ALA A 458 -17.84 1.42 -30.65
N ASN A 459 -18.41 1.50 -29.43
CA ASN A 459 -19.48 2.41 -29.09
C ASN A 459 -18.94 3.50 -28.17
N PHE A 460 -18.00 4.28 -28.71
CA PHE A 460 -17.36 5.37 -27.99
C PHE A 460 -17.33 6.65 -28.83
N ASP A 461 -17.56 7.78 -28.17
CA ASP A 461 -17.42 9.09 -28.79
C ASP A 461 -15.94 9.44 -28.94
N MET A 462 -15.54 9.71 -30.19
CA MET A 462 -14.18 10.13 -30.53
C MET A 462 -14.12 11.67 -30.70
N PHE A 463 -13.91 12.38 -29.60
CA PHE A 463 -13.75 13.84 -29.60
C PHE A 463 -12.43 14.35 -30.21
N MET A 464 -11.42 13.47 -30.32
CA MET A 464 -10.12 13.70 -30.98
C MET A 464 -9.75 12.48 -31.85
N PRO A 465 -9.16 12.67 -33.05
CA PRO A 465 -8.86 11.56 -33.95
C PRO A 465 -7.60 10.80 -33.52
N LEU A 466 -7.74 9.99 -32.47
CA LEU A 466 -6.69 9.10 -31.96
C LEU A 466 -6.70 7.77 -32.75
N GLU A 467 -6.33 7.82 -34.03
CA GLU A 467 -6.43 6.69 -34.96
C GLU A 467 -5.49 5.52 -34.61
N ASN A 468 -4.28 5.81 -34.13
CA ASN A 468 -3.34 4.77 -33.70
C ASN A 468 -3.87 4.04 -32.46
N LEU A 469 -4.42 4.80 -31.50
CA LEU A 469 -5.02 4.21 -30.30
C LEU A 469 -6.26 3.36 -30.63
N ASP A 470 -7.15 3.86 -31.51
CA ASP A 470 -8.31 3.09 -31.99
C ASP A 470 -7.87 1.82 -32.74
N THR A 471 -6.80 1.89 -33.53
CA THR A 471 -6.24 0.71 -34.21
C THR A 471 -5.69 -0.32 -33.21
N GLU A 472 -4.93 0.11 -32.20
CA GLU A 472 -4.45 -0.78 -31.14
C GLU A 472 -5.61 -1.42 -30.36
N TRP A 473 -6.64 -0.63 -30.02
CA TRP A 473 -7.86 -1.13 -29.38
C TRP A 473 -8.58 -2.17 -30.26
N LYS A 474 -8.73 -1.92 -31.57
CA LYS A 474 -9.33 -2.87 -32.52
C LYS A 474 -8.54 -4.18 -32.61
N LYS A 475 -7.20 -4.11 -32.66
CA LYS A 475 -6.33 -5.30 -32.65
C LYS A 475 -6.45 -6.08 -31.33
N ALA A 476 -6.41 -5.39 -30.19
CA ALA A 476 -6.61 -6.00 -28.89
C ALA A 476 -7.99 -6.67 -28.76
N ARG A 477 -9.05 -6.01 -29.25
CA ARG A 477 -10.40 -6.57 -29.32
C ARG A 477 -10.46 -7.83 -30.19
N ASP A 478 -9.82 -7.86 -31.35
CA ASP A 478 -9.77 -9.06 -32.20
C ASP A 478 -9.10 -10.23 -31.46
N ILE A 479 -8.02 -9.96 -30.74
CA ILE A 479 -7.36 -10.97 -29.89
C ILE A 479 -8.30 -11.43 -28.77
N LYS A 480 -9.01 -10.52 -28.12
CA LYS A 480 -9.98 -10.85 -27.06
C LYS A 480 -11.16 -11.65 -27.57
N HIS A 481 -11.69 -11.42 -28.76
CA HIS A 481 -12.97 -12.00 -29.20
C HIS A 481 -12.91 -13.03 -30.34
N SER A 482 -11.89 -12.95 -31.20
CA SER A 482 -11.80 -13.75 -32.43
C SER A 482 -10.65 -14.74 -32.41
N GLN A 483 -9.51 -14.41 -31.78
CA GLN A 483 -8.32 -15.27 -31.80
C GLN A 483 -8.39 -16.37 -30.74
N ASP A 484 -8.15 -17.62 -31.14
CA ASP A 484 -8.00 -18.72 -30.18
C ASP A 484 -6.63 -18.69 -29.51
N LEU A 485 -6.62 -18.44 -28.19
CA LEU A 485 -5.41 -18.45 -27.37
C LEU A 485 -5.23 -19.82 -26.73
N LEU A 486 -3.98 -20.27 -26.63
CA LEU A 486 -3.66 -21.52 -25.91
C LEU A 486 -3.05 -21.23 -24.53
N VAL A 487 -2.37 -20.10 -24.37
CA VAL A 487 -1.73 -19.72 -23.11
C VAL A 487 -2.07 -18.27 -22.75
N ILE A 488 -2.48 -18.06 -21.51
CA ILE A 488 -2.62 -16.71 -20.93
C ILE A 488 -1.78 -16.66 -19.64
N LEU A 489 -0.95 -15.65 -19.51
CA LEU A 489 -0.06 -15.50 -18.36
C LEU A 489 0.05 -14.03 -17.94
N GLY A 490 0.70 -13.78 -16.81
CA GLY A 490 1.07 -12.42 -16.39
C GLY A 490 0.99 -12.19 -14.89
N ASN A 491 1.22 -10.94 -14.50
CA ASN A 491 1.07 -10.44 -13.13
C ASN A 491 0.01 -9.32 -13.11
N PRO A 492 -1.28 -9.66 -12.88
CA PRO A 492 -2.35 -8.67 -12.91
C PRO A 492 -2.28 -7.72 -11.69
N PRO A 493 -2.87 -6.52 -11.76
CA PRO A 493 -2.86 -5.56 -10.66
C PRO A 493 -3.66 -6.02 -9.43
N TYR A 494 -3.17 -5.69 -8.23
CA TYR A 494 -3.81 -6.01 -6.94
C TYR A 494 -4.54 -4.78 -6.37
N SER A 495 -5.81 -4.60 -6.72
CA SER A 495 -6.60 -3.43 -6.33
C SER A 495 -8.02 -3.81 -5.91
N ALA A 496 -8.20 -4.01 -4.61
CA ALA A 496 -9.52 -4.25 -4.02
C ALA A 496 -10.50 -3.12 -4.37
N LYS A 497 -10.04 -1.86 -4.37
CA LYS A 497 -10.85 -0.69 -4.78
C LYS A 497 -10.71 -0.41 -6.28
N SER A 498 -10.96 -1.43 -7.07
CA SER A 498 -10.86 -1.38 -8.53
C SER A 498 -11.58 -0.18 -9.16
N LYS A 499 -10.91 0.46 -10.12
CA LYS A 499 -11.50 1.43 -11.05
C LYS A 499 -12.18 0.78 -12.26
N ASN A 500 -11.85 -0.48 -12.56
CA ASN A 500 -12.47 -1.26 -13.64
C ASN A 500 -13.91 -1.65 -13.29
N LYS A 501 -14.88 -0.93 -13.86
CA LYS A 501 -16.32 -1.11 -13.58
C LYS A 501 -17.15 -1.36 -14.84
N GLY A 502 -16.51 -1.82 -15.92
CA GLY A 502 -17.21 -2.19 -17.15
C GLY A 502 -18.29 -3.24 -16.90
N GLU A 503 -19.45 -3.10 -17.55
CA GLU A 503 -20.62 -3.93 -17.30
C GLU A 503 -20.35 -5.41 -17.65
N ASP A 504 -19.70 -5.68 -18.78
CA ASP A 504 -19.42 -7.04 -19.25
C ASP A 504 -18.54 -7.84 -18.26
N ILE A 505 -17.45 -7.24 -17.77
CA ILE A 505 -16.58 -7.92 -16.80
C ILE A 505 -17.28 -8.10 -15.45
N LEU A 506 -18.14 -7.14 -15.04
CA LEU A 506 -18.95 -7.28 -13.83
C LEU A 506 -20.01 -8.38 -13.97
N GLU A 507 -20.57 -8.58 -15.17
CA GLU A 507 -21.47 -9.68 -15.49
C GLU A 507 -20.75 -11.03 -15.37
N LEU A 508 -19.58 -11.17 -16.00
CA LEU A 508 -18.76 -12.38 -15.87
C LEU A 508 -18.44 -12.70 -14.41
N LEU A 509 -18.16 -11.67 -13.61
CA LEU A 509 -17.81 -11.80 -12.19
C LEU A 509 -18.99 -12.27 -11.32
N LYS A 510 -20.25 -12.19 -11.78
CA LYS A 510 -21.41 -12.71 -11.03
C LYS A 510 -21.30 -14.21 -10.76
N ASN A 511 -20.68 -14.98 -11.66
CA ASN A 511 -20.44 -16.42 -11.46
C ASN A 511 -19.64 -16.69 -10.19
N TYR A 512 -18.72 -15.80 -9.81
CA TYR A 512 -17.94 -15.92 -8.57
C TYR A 512 -18.69 -15.45 -7.32
N LYS A 513 -19.87 -14.86 -7.48
CA LYS A 513 -20.68 -14.28 -6.40
C LYS A 513 -22.00 -15.01 -6.17
N GLN A 514 -22.44 -15.82 -7.13
CA GLN A 514 -23.73 -16.51 -7.09
C GLN A 514 -23.84 -17.43 -5.86
N GLY A 515 -24.90 -17.26 -5.06
CA GLY A 515 -25.14 -18.06 -3.85
C GLY A 515 -24.27 -17.65 -2.64
N LEU A 516 -23.59 -16.50 -2.67
CA LEU A 516 -22.95 -15.92 -1.49
C LEU A 516 -23.94 -15.04 -0.72
N ASN A 517 -24.15 -15.36 0.55
CA ASN A 517 -24.96 -14.56 1.48
C ASN A 517 -24.09 -13.76 2.47
N ASP A 518 -22.78 -13.67 2.22
CA ASP A 518 -21.84 -12.94 3.08
C ASP A 518 -22.10 -11.42 3.02
N LYS A 519 -22.15 -10.76 4.18
CA LYS A 519 -22.41 -9.30 4.28
C LYS A 519 -21.42 -8.44 3.48
N ASN A 520 -20.18 -8.91 3.30
CA ASN A 520 -19.14 -8.20 2.56
C ASN A 520 -18.52 -9.09 1.47
N ILE A 521 -19.02 -8.98 0.24
CA ILE A 521 -18.45 -9.62 -0.95
C ILE A 521 -17.47 -8.72 -1.72
N GLN A 522 -17.14 -7.54 -1.18
CA GLN A 522 -16.28 -6.56 -1.83
C GLN A 522 -14.89 -7.11 -2.23
N PRO A 523 -14.25 -8.02 -1.48
CA PRO A 523 -12.97 -8.61 -1.90
C PRO A 523 -13.00 -9.28 -3.28
N LEU A 524 -14.16 -9.80 -3.73
CA LEU A 524 -14.31 -10.39 -5.05
C LEU A 524 -14.24 -9.39 -6.20
N ASN A 525 -14.27 -8.08 -5.91
CA ASN A 525 -14.12 -7.01 -6.90
C ASN A 525 -12.67 -6.60 -7.14
N ASP A 526 -11.70 -7.26 -6.51
CA ASP A 526 -10.28 -7.01 -6.74
C ASP A 526 -9.92 -7.24 -8.22
N ASP A 527 -9.05 -6.39 -8.77
CA ASP A 527 -8.66 -6.47 -10.17
C ASP A 527 -8.00 -7.82 -10.51
N TYR A 528 -7.13 -8.39 -9.66
CA TYR A 528 -6.51 -9.69 -9.98
C TYR A 528 -7.55 -10.80 -10.18
N ILE A 529 -8.69 -10.75 -9.47
CA ILE A 529 -9.80 -11.70 -9.61
C ILE A 529 -10.50 -11.49 -10.95
N LYS A 530 -10.68 -10.23 -11.38
CA LYS A 530 -11.26 -9.91 -12.70
C LYS A 530 -10.35 -10.38 -13.84
N PHE A 531 -9.04 -10.22 -13.71
CA PHE A 531 -8.08 -10.75 -14.68
C PHE A 531 -8.12 -12.28 -14.73
N MET A 532 -8.17 -12.95 -13.57
CA MET A 532 -8.37 -14.42 -13.53
C MET A 532 -9.70 -14.83 -14.18
N ARG A 533 -10.79 -14.09 -13.91
CA ARG A 533 -12.11 -14.34 -14.48
C ARG A 533 -12.12 -14.13 -15.99
N PHE A 534 -11.50 -13.06 -16.47
CA PHE A 534 -11.29 -12.78 -17.89
C PHE A 534 -10.51 -13.93 -18.54
N ALA A 535 -9.42 -14.39 -17.94
CA ALA A 535 -8.60 -15.45 -18.50
C ALA A 535 -9.37 -16.79 -18.58
N GLN A 536 -10.14 -17.13 -17.54
CA GLN A 536 -11.03 -18.30 -17.56
C GLN A 536 -12.07 -18.18 -18.69
N TRP A 537 -12.75 -17.03 -18.79
CA TRP A 537 -13.74 -16.77 -19.83
C TRP A 537 -13.13 -16.86 -21.23
N LYS A 538 -12.00 -16.18 -21.44
CA LYS A 538 -11.32 -16.09 -22.74
C LYS A 538 -10.87 -17.48 -23.20
N LEU A 539 -10.31 -18.26 -22.28
CA LEU A 539 -9.77 -19.57 -22.61
C LEU A 539 -10.88 -20.61 -22.81
N LEU A 540 -11.91 -20.65 -21.95
CA LEU A 540 -12.83 -21.79 -21.88
C LEU A 540 -14.27 -21.49 -22.34
N GLU A 541 -14.76 -20.26 -22.18
CA GLU A 541 -16.21 -19.99 -22.26
C GLU A 541 -16.65 -19.22 -23.52
N GLN A 542 -15.70 -18.62 -24.24
CA GLN A 542 -16.00 -17.76 -25.37
C GLN A 542 -16.73 -18.50 -26.52
N ASN A 543 -17.85 -17.90 -26.98
CA ASN A 543 -18.66 -18.22 -28.16
C ASN A 543 -19.62 -19.44 -28.10
N LYS A 544 -20.01 -19.97 -26.92
CA LYS A 544 -20.98 -21.09 -26.84
C LYS A 544 -21.94 -21.05 -25.64
N LYS A 545 -23.01 -21.87 -25.73
CA LYS A 545 -24.04 -22.07 -24.68
C LYS A 545 -23.57 -22.97 -23.53
N ASP A 546 -22.69 -23.94 -23.79
CA ASP A 546 -22.16 -24.88 -22.79
C ASP A 546 -20.68 -24.63 -22.49
N LEU A 547 -20.35 -24.51 -21.20
CA LEU A 547 -19.04 -24.10 -20.67
C LEU A 547 -17.87 -25.09 -20.93
N PHE A 548 -18.12 -26.23 -21.59
CA PHE A 548 -17.27 -27.42 -21.41
C PHE A 548 -16.97 -28.26 -22.68
N GLU A 549 -17.16 -27.74 -23.89
CA GLU A 549 -16.75 -28.45 -25.12
C GLU A 549 -15.28 -28.15 -25.50
N GLU A 550 -14.48 -29.21 -25.78
CA GLU A 550 -13.19 -29.31 -26.53
C GLU A 550 -12.17 -28.15 -26.47
N LYS A 551 -12.14 -27.32 -25.42
CA LYS A 551 -11.09 -26.29 -25.27
C LYS A 551 -9.95 -26.80 -24.41
N LYS A 552 -8.73 -26.57 -24.90
CA LYS A 552 -7.47 -26.83 -24.20
C LYS A 552 -6.74 -25.53 -23.97
N GLY A 553 -5.94 -25.48 -22.92
CA GLY A 553 -5.02 -24.38 -22.70
C GLY A 553 -4.52 -24.30 -21.27
N LEU A 554 -3.64 -23.33 -21.07
CA LEU A 554 -2.91 -23.12 -19.83
C LEU A 554 -3.05 -21.68 -19.37
N LEU A 555 -3.24 -21.52 -18.07
CA LEU A 555 -3.15 -20.24 -17.39
C LEU A 555 -1.98 -20.26 -16.41
N GLY A 556 -1.20 -19.18 -16.31
CA GLY A 556 -0.10 -19.09 -15.34
C GLY A 556 0.10 -17.68 -14.79
N PHE A 557 -0.16 -17.50 -13.49
CA PHE A 557 -0.18 -16.17 -12.86
C PHE A 557 0.62 -16.13 -11.57
N ILE A 558 1.08 -14.93 -11.20
CA ILE A 558 1.39 -14.59 -9.81
C ILE A 558 0.36 -13.56 -9.30
N THR A 559 -0.33 -13.89 -8.22
CA THR A 559 -1.44 -13.07 -7.70
C THR A 559 -1.41 -12.99 -6.17
N ASN A 560 -2.20 -12.07 -5.61
CA ASN A 560 -2.54 -12.06 -4.19
C ASN A 560 -3.13 -13.42 -3.76
N ASN A 561 -2.59 -14.02 -2.70
CA ASN A 561 -2.97 -15.36 -2.25
C ASN A 561 -4.31 -15.43 -1.50
N SER A 562 -5.00 -14.31 -1.26
CA SER A 562 -6.24 -14.27 -0.48
C SER A 562 -7.38 -15.15 -1.03
N PHE A 563 -7.40 -15.46 -2.33
CA PHE A 563 -8.42 -16.34 -2.91
C PHE A 563 -8.25 -17.81 -2.51
N ILE A 564 -7.06 -18.26 -2.10
CA ILE A 564 -6.83 -19.69 -1.78
C ILE A 564 -7.51 -20.10 -0.47
N ASN A 565 -7.62 -19.15 0.48
CA ASN A 565 -8.12 -19.39 1.84
C ASN A 565 -9.22 -18.43 2.31
N GLY A 566 -9.65 -17.45 1.49
CA GLY A 566 -10.73 -16.52 1.86
C GLY A 566 -12.11 -17.15 1.74
N LYS A 567 -12.97 -16.99 2.77
CA LYS A 567 -14.32 -17.57 2.83
C LYS A 567 -15.24 -17.12 1.69
N THR A 568 -15.14 -15.85 1.29
CA THR A 568 -15.94 -15.27 0.19
C THR A 568 -15.53 -15.79 -1.19
N HIS A 569 -14.30 -16.31 -1.33
CA HIS A 569 -13.78 -16.83 -2.60
C HIS A 569 -14.23 -18.27 -2.91
N ARG A 570 -15.06 -18.89 -2.06
CA ARG A 570 -15.48 -20.29 -2.24
C ARG A 570 -16.16 -20.57 -3.59
N LYS A 571 -16.97 -19.62 -4.10
CA LYS A 571 -17.64 -19.74 -5.39
C LYS A 571 -16.69 -19.52 -6.58
N MET A 572 -15.69 -18.65 -6.41
CA MET A 572 -14.57 -18.54 -7.35
C MET A 572 -13.79 -19.85 -7.43
N ARG A 573 -13.38 -20.42 -6.28
CA ARG A 573 -12.64 -21.69 -6.23
C ARG A 573 -13.46 -22.85 -6.79
N GLU A 574 -14.75 -22.93 -6.48
CA GLU A 574 -15.66 -23.91 -7.07
C GLU A 574 -15.69 -23.80 -8.60
N SER A 575 -15.82 -22.58 -9.14
CA SER A 575 -15.82 -22.35 -10.58
C SER A 575 -14.51 -22.79 -11.23
N LEU A 576 -13.36 -22.41 -10.65
CA LEU A 576 -12.04 -22.81 -11.14
C LEU A 576 -11.85 -24.34 -11.07
N TYR A 577 -12.20 -24.95 -9.94
CA TYR A 577 -12.13 -26.40 -9.73
C TYR A 577 -12.93 -27.18 -10.77
N LYS A 578 -14.15 -26.71 -11.10
CA LYS A 578 -15.01 -27.33 -12.13
C LYS A 578 -14.55 -27.05 -13.57
N SER A 579 -13.70 -26.05 -13.78
CA SER A 579 -13.32 -25.61 -15.13
C SER A 579 -12.03 -26.24 -15.63
N PHE A 580 -11.13 -26.65 -14.75
CA PHE A 580 -9.79 -27.15 -15.12
C PHE A 580 -9.62 -28.63 -14.77
N ASP A 581 -8.66 -29.30 -15.40
CA ASP A 581 -8.35 -30.71 -15.14
C ASP A 581 -7.28 -30.85 -14.04
N GLU A 582 -6.32 -29.93 -14.00
CA GLU A 582 -5.29 -29.83 -12.95
C GLU A 582 -5.07 -28.36 -12.56
N ILE A 583 -4.82 -28.13 -11.27
CA ILE A 583 -4.50 -26.81 -10.71
C ILE A 583 -3.27 -26.96 -9.82
N TYR A 584 -2.25 -26.14 -10.02
CA TYR A 584 -1.05 -26.09 -9.19
C TYR A 584 -1.00 -24.75 -8.44
N ILE A 585 -0.89 -24.79 -7.11
CA ILE A 585 -0.83 -23.63 -6.24
C ILE A 585 0.47 -23.66 -5.43
N LEU A 586 1.42 -22.80 -5.80
CA LEU A 586 2.63 -22.55 -5.03
C LEU A 586 2.42 -21.29 -4.18
N ASN A 587 2.10 -21.48 -2.91
CA ASN A 587 1.89 -20.38 -1.97
C ASN A 587 3.24 -19.85 -1.46
N LEU A 588 3.59 -18.64 -1.89
CA LEU A 588 4.84 -17.96 -1.55
C LEU A 588 4.72 -17.10 -0.28
N HIS A 589 3.52 -16.98 0.31
CA HIS A 589 3.27 -16.20 1.53
C HIS A 589 3.85 -14.77 1.48
N GLY A 590 4.47 -14.29 2.56
CA GLY A 590 5.06 -12.95 2.64
C GLY A 590 4.07 -11.82 2.93
N SER A 591 2.98 -12.10 3.64
CA SER A 591 2.07 -11.08 4.18
C SER A 591 2.48 -10.61 5.58
N ASP A 592 2.02 -9.43 5.99
CA ASP A 592 2.17 -8.93 7.37
C ASP A 592 1.52 -9.87 8.43
N LYS A 593 0.73 -10.87 8.01
CA LYS A 593 0.06 -11.86 8.87
C LYS A 593 0.83 -13.18 8.97
N ASP A 594 1.81 -13.40 8.09
CA ASP A 594 2.62 -14.60 8.09
C ASP A 594 3.73 -14.50 9.16
N ALA A 595 4.67 -15.44 9.18
CA ALA A 595 5.74 -15.44 10.16
C ALA A 595 6.54 -14.13 10.10
N LYS A 596 7.02 -13.64 11.25
CA LYS A 596 7.67 -12.31 11.36
C LYS A 596 8.90 -12.14 10.44
N ASN A 597 9.55 -13.23 10.07
CA ASN A 597 10.71 -13.30 9.19
C ASN A 597 10.37 -13.73 7.75
N ASP A 598 9.08 -13.87 7.42
CA ASP A 598 8.62 -14.32 6.11
C ASP A 598 8.60 -13.15 5.12
N GLU A 599 9.58 -13.11 4.23
CA GLU A 599 9.77 -12.02 3.28
C GLU A 599 9.01 -12.28 1.98
N ASN A 600 8.29 -11.27 1.50
CA ASN A 600 7.61 -11.34 0.21
C ASN A 600 8.61 -11.31 -0.96
N VAL A 601 8.28 -11.98 -2.07
CA VAL A 601 9.08 -11.92 -3.33
C VAL A 601 9.06 -10.53 -3.97
N PHE A 602 8.05 -9.71 -3.67
CA PHE A 602 7.97 -8.28 -3.97
C PHE A 602 8.23 -7.43 -2.71
N ASP A 603 8.44 -6.12 -2.85
CA ASP A 603 8.50 -5.19 -1.72
C ASP A 603 7.09 -4.74 -1.25
N ILE A 604 6.26 -5.72 -0.87
CA ILE A 604 4.85 -5.55 -0.48
C ILE A 604 4.50 -6.36 0.79
N LYS A 605 3.31 -6.11 1.35
CA LYS A 605 2.83 -6.67 2.62
C LYS A 605 1.65 -7.63 2.48
N VAL A 606 1.25 -7.91 1.24
CA VAL A 606 0.15 -8.82 0.90
C VAL A 606 0.78 -10.11 0.38
N GLY A 607 0.33 -11.25 0.91
CA GLY A 607 0.87 -12.55 0.52
C GLY A 607 0.56 -12.87 -0.95
N VAL A 608 1.45 -13.60 -1.61
CA VAL A 608 1.32 -13.94 -3.03
C VAL A 608 1.45 -15.44 -3.27
N CYS A 609 0.86 -15.90 -4.36
CA CYS A 609 1.02 -17.28 -4.82
C CYS A 609 1.18 -17.31 -6.34
N ILE A 610 1.89 -18.33 -6.81
CA ILE A 610 1.90 -18.70 -8.22
C ILE A 610 0.81 -19.74 -8.43
N SER A 611 0.00 -19.57 -9.48
CA SER A 611 -1.09 -20.48 -9.83
C SER A 611 -1.02 -20.87 -11.29
N LEU A 612 -1.01 -22.19 -11.55
CA LEU A 612 -1.09 -22.76 -12.89
C LEU A 612 -2.42 -23.51 -13.03
N PHE A 613 -3.20 -23.20 -14.06
CA PHE A 613 -4.46 -23.88 -14.35
C PHE A 613 -4.35 -24.59 -15.70
N VAL A 614 -4.67 -25.88 -15.74
CA VAL A 614 -4.40 -26.75 -16.89
C VAL A 614 -5.71 -27.39 -17.36
N LYS A 615 -6.08 -27.13 -18.61
CA LYS A 615 -7.15 -27.85 -19.32
C LYS A 615 -6.54 -28.57 -20.52
N TYR A 616 -6.58 -29.89 -20.51
CA TYR A 616 -6.00 -30.73 -21.56
C TYR A 616 -6.93 -31.83 -22.06
N LYS A 617 -7.98 -32.14 -21.30
CA LYS A 617 -9.00 -33.11 -21.71
C LYS A 617 -10.03 -32.45 -22.62
N ASP A 618 -10.49 -33.22 -23.59
CA ASP A 618 -11.54 -32.85 -24.55
C ASP A 618 -12.96 -32.94 -23.96
N GLU A 619 -13.10 -33.40 -22.70
CA GLU A 619 -14.36 -33.55 -21.96
C GLU A 619 -14.51 -32.49 -20.83
N PRO A 620 -15.74 -32.22 -20.34
CA PRO A 620 -15.96 -31.43 -19.14
C PRO A 620 -15.16 -31.94 -17.94
N SER A 621 -14.59 -31.04 -17.15
CA SER A 621 -13.92 -31.45 -15.91
C SER A 621 -14.96 -31.85 -14.86
N ASN A 622 -14.80 -33.02 -14.25
CA ASN A 622 -15.57 -33.44 -13.08
C ASN A 622 -14.98 -32.92 -11.75
N GLY A 623 -14.03 -31.98 -11.84
CA GLY A 623 -13.24 -31.49 -10.72
C GLY A 623 -11.74 -31.65 -10.96
N ALA A 624 -11.00 -30.57 -10.81
CA ALA A 624 -9.55 -30.55 -11.00
C ALA A 624 -8.82 -31.35 -9.92
N LYS A 625 -7.73 -32.03 -10.29
CA LYS A 625 -6.72 -32.39 -9.28
C LYS A 625 -5.99 -31.13 -8.83
N VAL A 626 -6.00 -30.84 -7.53
CA VAL A 626 -5.39 -29.62 -6.98
C VAL A 626 -4.12 -29.97 -6.23
N PHE A 627 -2.99 -29.52 -6.77
CA PHE A 627 -1.65 -29.70 -6.22
C PHE A 627 -1.23 -28.43 -5.46
N TYR A 628 -0.82 -28.58 -4.21
CA TYR A 628 -0.45 -27.48 -3.33
C TYR A 628 0.97 -27.63 -2.82
N TYR A 629 1.68 -26.49 -2.72
CA TYR A 629 2.95 -26.39 -2.03
C TYR A 629 3.02 -25.07 -1.27
N SER A 630 3.47 -25.12 -0.02
CA SER A 630 3.59 -23.97 0.89
C SER A 630 5.05 -23.72 1.21
N THR A 631 5.56 -22.53 0.88
CA THR A 631 6.91 -22.13 1.33
C THR A 631 7.00 -22.07 2.86
N GLY A 632 5.94 -21.58 3.53
CA GLY A 632 5.86 -21.52 4.99
C GLY A 632 5.89 -22.90 5.65
N ASP A 633 5.14 -23.88 5.13
CA ASP A 633 5.10 -25.24 5.72
C ASP A 633 6.44 -25.97 5.54
N ASN A 634 7.26 -25.51 4.60
CA ASN A 634 8.60 -26.05 4.31
C ASN A 634 9.73 -25.17 4.88
N ASN A 635 9.42 -24.23 5.79
CA ASN A 635 10.39 -23.33 6.44
C ASN A 635 11.23 -22.46 5.48
N ILE A 636 10.64 -22.08 4.33
CA ILE A 636 11.26 -21.20 3.33
C ILE A 636 10.69 -19.79 3.52
N PHE A 637 11.42 -18.95 4.24
CA PHE A 637 10.91 -17.63 4.67
C PHE A 637 11.59 -16.47 3.96
N SER A 638 12.90 -16.53 3.71
CA SER A 638 13.60 -15.38 3.11
C SER A 638 13.32 -15.25 1.61
N ARG A 639 13.38 -14.03 1.10
CA ARG A 639 13.19 -13.74 -0.33
C ARG A 639 14.20 -14.50 -1.19
N LYS A 640 15.45 -14.62 -0.70
CA LYS A 640 16.53 -15.33 -1.38
C LYS A 640 16.24 -16.83 -1.52
N GLU A 641 15.76 -17.48 -0.46
CA GLU A 641 15.41 -18.90 -0.50
C GLU A 641 14.22 -19.16 -1.42
N LYS A 642 13.22 -18.27 -1.41
CA LYS A 642 12.08 -18.33 -2.34
C LYS A 642 12.53 -18.24 -3.80
N PHE A 643 13.47 -17.34 -4.12
CA PHE A 643 14.05 -17.28 -5.47
C PHE A 643 14.82 -18.55 -5.83
N ALA A 644 15.63 -19.09 -4.91
CA ALA A 644 16.35 -20.35 -5.14
C ALA A 644 15.39 -21.52 -5.43
N LEU A 645 14.27 -21.61 -4.70
CA LEU A 645 13.21 -22.60 -4.97
C LEU A 645 12.62 -22.43 -6.37
N LEU A 646 12.27 -21.21 -6.76
CA LEU A 646 11.68 -20.91 -8.07
C LEU A 646 12.65 -21.23 -9.20
N ASP A 647 13.93 -20.92 -9.02
CA ASP A 647 14.99 -21.26 -9.98
C ASP A 647 15.23 -22.78 -10.06
N ASP A 648 15.07 -23.53 -8.96
CA ASP A 648 15.15 -24.99 -8.98
C ASP A 648 13.99 -25.61 -9.79
N VAL A 649 12.76 -25.14 -9.57
CA VAL A 649 11.58 -25.55 -10.34
C VAL A 649 11.73 -25.17 -11.82
N ARG A 650 12.27 -23.98 -12.12
CA ARG A 650 12.56 -23.56 -13.49
C ARG A 650 13.52 -24.52 -14.20
N GLN A 651 14.54 -25.03 -13.50
CA GLN A 651 15.59 -25.87 -14.08
C GLN A 651 15.19 -27.35 -14.17
N LYS A 652 14.57 -27.89 -13.12
CA LYS A 652 14.24 -29.31 -12.98
C LYS A 652 12.79 -29.65 -13.32
N GLY A 653 11.95 -28.65 -13.55
CA GLY A 653 10.53 -28.80 -13.87
C GLY A 653 9.64 -28.89 -12.63
N LEU A 654 8.33 -29.08 -12.85
CA LEU A 654 7.33 -29.10 -11.78
C LEU A 654 7.58 -30.18 -10.72
N ASN A 655 8.28 -31.26 -11.08
CA ASN A 655 8.63 -32.35 -10.17
C ASN A 655 9.82 -32.02 -9.23
N ALA A 656 10.42 -30.84 -9.34
CA ALA A 656 11.49 -30.38 -8.44
C ALA A 656 11.01 -30.27 -6.98
N ILE A 657 9.70 -30.03 -6.79
CA ILE A 657 9.05 -29.96 -5.49
C ILE A 657 8.04 -31.09 -5.34
N LYS A 658 7.87 -31.55 -4.10
CA LYS A 658 6.88 -32.57 -3.76
C LYS A 658 5.52 -31.91 -3.51
N TRP A 659 4.66 -31.94 -4.51
CA TRP A 659 3.29 -31.44 -4.40
C TRP A 659 2.43 -32.29 -3.47
N GLU A 660 1.58 -31.63 -2.69
CA GLU A 660 0.50 -32.28 -1.94
C GLU A 660 -0.80 -32.18 -2.75
N GLU A 661 -1.42 -33.32 -3.07
CA GLU A 661 -2.74 -33.34 -3.69
C GLU A 661 -3.81 -33.08 -2.62
N LEU A 662 -4.59 -32.01 -2.78
CA LEU A 662 -5.62 -31.60 -1.84
C LEU A 662 -6.94 -32.32 -2.12
N SER A 663 -7.61 -32.77 -1.06
CA SER A 663 -9.03 -33.12 -1.11
C SER A 663 -9.87 -31.86 -0.89
N LEU A 664 -10.79 -31.56 -1.82
CA LEU A 664 -11.62 -30.38 -1.74
C LEU A 664 -13.04 -30.72 -1.30
N ASP A 665 -13.45 -30.17 -0.16
CA ASP A 665 -14.79 -30.35 0.38
C ASP A 665 -15.70 -29.14 0.12
N GLU A 666 -16.97 -29.42 -0.19
CA GLU A 666 -18.04 -28.44 -0.14
C GLU A 666 -18.24 -27.88 1.28
N PRO A 667 -18.69 -26.62 1.42
CA PRO A 667 -18.97 -25.65 0.36
C PRO A 667 -17.76 -24.78 0.01
N TYR A 668 -16.58 -25.06 0.56
CA TYR A 668 -15.46 -24.11 0.57
C TYR A 668 -14.43 -24.34 -0.53
N PHE A 669 -14.17 -25.57 -0.95
CA PHE A 669 -13.17 -25.90 -1.98
C PHE A 669 -11.81 -25.25 -1.69
N TRP A 670 -11.24 -25.45 -0.49
CA TRP A 670 -10.02 -24.75 -0.06
C TRP A 670 -8.80 -25.11 -0.92
N PHE A 671 -8.17 -24.12 -1.57
CA PHE A 671 -6.93 -24.33 -2.34
C PHE A 671 -5.69 -24.24 -1.43
N ILE A 672 -5.85 -24.71 -0.20
CA ILE A 672 -4.83 -24.81 0.84
C ILE A 672 -5.22 -26.00 1.72
N LYS A 673 -4.22 -26.64 2.31
CA LYS A 673 -4.45 -27.71 3.27
C LYS A 673 -5.33 -27.25 4.44
N ARG A 674 -6.50 -27.86 4.60
CA ARG A 674 -7.37 -27.77 5.78
C ARG A 674 -8.04 -29.10 6.03
N GLU A 675 -8.01 -29.57 7.27
CA GLU A 675 -8.58 -30.87 7.64
C GLU A 675 -9.72 -30.66 8.64
N PHE A 676 -10.95 -30.96 8.23
CA PHE A 676 -12.14 -30.90 9.07
C PHE A 676 -12.48 -32.30 9.61
N LYS A 677 -11.66 -32.78 10.57
CA LYS A 677 -11.75 -34.16 11.11
C LYS A 677 -12.97 -34.41 11.98
N ASN A 678 -13.51 -33.38 12.62
CA ASN A 678 -14.52 -33.49 13.69
C ASN A 678 -15.90 -33.00 13.22
N LYS A 679 -16.49 -33.70 12.24
CA LYS A 679 -17.76 -33.30 11.59
C LYS A 679 -18.92 -33.16 12.59
N GLU A 680 -18.84 -33.80 13.76
CA GLU A 680 -19.84 -33.67 14.82
C GLU A 680 -20.00 -32.23 15.32
N TYR A 681 -18.95 -31.40 15.19
CA TYR A 681 -18.96 -30.00 15.61
C TYR A 681 -20.08 -29.20 14.93
N GLU A 682 -20.39 -29.50 13.66
CA GLU A 682 -21.44 -28.81 12.90
C GLU A 682 -22.85 -29.12 13.43
N ASN A 683 -23.02 -30.10 14.33
CA ASN A 683 -24.30 -30.42 14.97
C ASN A 683 -24.50 -29.70 16.31
N PHE A 684 -23.44 -29.09 16.87
CA PHE A 684 -23.45 -28.35 18.13
C PHE A 684 -24.19 -27.01 17.99
N TRP A 685 -24.51 -26.39 19.12
CA TRP A 685 -25.21 -25.11 19.18
C TRP A 685 -24.24 -23.93 18.99
N ALA A 686 -24.37 -23.19 17.88
CA ALA A 686 -23.55 -22.01 17.64
C ALA A 686 -23.86 -20.89 18.66
N LEU A 687 -22.86 -20.12 19.08
CA LEU A 687 -23.09 -18.97 19.95
C LEU A 687 -24.10 -17.99 19.33
N ALA A 688 -23.97 -17.75 18.04
CA ALA A 688 -24.83 -16.87 17.27
C ALA A 688 -25.04 -17.42 15.86
N SER A 689 -26.07 -16.94 15.17
CA SER A 689 -26.34 -17.26 13.78
C SER A 689 -25.85 -16.16 12.84
N ASP A 690 -25.20 -16.57 11.75
CA ASP A 690 -24.82 -15.71 10.62
C ASP A 690 -25.89 -15.65 9.51
N LYS A 691 -26.85 -16.59 9.52
CA LYS A 691 -27.73 -16.92 8.40
C LYS A 691 -29.18 -17.05 8.86
N VAL A 692 -30.11 -16.72 7.97
CA VAL A 692 -31.53 -17.12 8.10
C VAL A 692 -31.69 -18.66 8.16
N GLU A 693 -30.66 -19.42 7.77
CA GLU A 693 -30.67 -20.89 7.69
C GLU A 693 -29.91 -21.62 8.81
N ASP A 694 -29.14 -20.93 9.68
CA ASP A 694 -28.50 -21.58 10.83
C ASP A 694 -29.58 -21.86 11.89
N LYS A 695 -30.13 -23.07 11.86
CA LYS A 695 -31.26 -23.46 12.72
C LYS A 695 -30.89 -23.67 14.20
N LYS A 696 -29.60 -23.73 14.54
CA LYS A 696 -29.10 -23.99 15.90
C LYS A 696 -28.15 -22.89 16.39
N SER A 697 -28.71 -21.84 16.97
CA SER A 697 -27.94 -20.77 17.62
C SER A 697 -28.47 -20.42 19.01
N ILE A 698 -27.59 -20.04 19.93
CA ILE A 698 -27.92 -19.79 21.34
C ILE A 698 -28.47 -18.36 21.52
N PHE A 699 -27.67 -17.33 21.20
CA PHE A 699 -28.04 -15.94 21.47
C PHE A 699 -28.89 -15.34 20.36
N LEU A 700 -29.98 -14.66 20.74
CA LEU A 700 -30.91 -14.00 19.82
C LEU A 700 -30.39 -12.64 19.34
N ASN A 701 -30.13 -11.73 20.28
CA ASN A 701 -29.68 -10.37 20.00
C ASN A 701 -28.18 -10.21 20.29
N TYR A 702 -27.41 -9.84 19.27
CA TYR A 702 -25.98 -9.59 19.39
C TYR A 702 -25.52 -8.61 18.31
N ASN A 703 -24.41 -7.91 18.52
CA ASN A 703 -23.82 -7.05 17.49
C ASN A 703 -22.31 -6.89 17.72
N SER A 704 -21.62 -6.33 16.73
CA SER A 704 -20.28 -5.77 16.92
C SER A 704 -20.25 -4.77 18.10
N GLY A 705 -19.09 -4.58 18.70
CA GLY A 705 -18.86 -3.53 19.70
C GLY A 705 -18.95 -2.11 19.13
N ILE A 706 -18.77 -1.14 20.01
CA ILE A 706 -18.83 0.29 19.68
C ILE A 706 -17.70 0.66 18.71
N GLU A 707 -18.01 1.49 17.70
CA GLU A 707 -17.02 2.09 16.79
C GLU A 707 -17.01 3.60 16.93
N THR A 708 -15.87 4.16 17.37
CA THR A 708 -15.73 5.60 17.58
C THR A 708 -15.24 6.34 16.32
N GLN A 709 -14.38 5.72 15.51
CA GLN A 709 -13.52 6.32 14.45
C GLN A 709 -12.50 7.37 14.92
N LYS A 710 -12.53 7.75 16.20
CA LYS A 710 -11.72 8.82 16.81
C LYS A 710 -11.39 8.48 18.27
N ASP A 711 -10.73 7.34 18.50
CA ASP A 711 -10.40 6.84 19.83
C ASP A 711 -9.61 7.86 20.67
N ASN A 712 -8.75 8.67 20.05
CA ASN A 712 -7.93 9.69 20.71
C ASN A 712 -8.75 10.72 21.51
N ILE A 713 -9.99 10.97 21.12
CA ILE A 713 -10.92 11.84 21.85
C ILE A 713 -12.03 11.05 22.55
N ALA A 714 -12.51 9.97 21.93
CA ALA A 714 -13.69 9.24 22.39
C ALA A 714 -13.40 8.23 23.50
N ILE A 715 -12.13 7.88 23.74
CA ILE A 715 -11.70 6.90 24.74
C ILE A 715 -10.59 7.51 25.59
N GLN A 716 -10.83 7.65 26.90
CA GLN A 716 -9.88 8.24 27.84
C GLN A 716 -9.56 7.30 29.00
N LEU A 717 -8.32 7.33 29.50
CA LEU A 717 -7.91 6.51 30.65
C LEU A 717 -8.64 6.92 31.93
N MET A 718 -8.85 8.23 32.11
CA MET A 718 -9.47 8.80 33.30
C MET A 718 -10.74 9.58 32.96
N LYS A 719 -11.68 9.60 33.91
CA LYS A 719 -12.96 10.30 33.77
C LYS A 719 -12.78 11.80 33.57
N ASN A 720 -11.89 12.44 34.34
CA ASN A 720 -11.59 13.87 34.23
C ASN A 720 -11.05 14.26 32.84
N LYS A 721 -10.26 13.40 32.19
CA LYS A 721 -9.80 13.63 30.82
C LYS A 721 -10.93 13.56 29.80
N MET A 722 -11.91 12.69 30.02
CA MET A 722 -13.14 12.71 29.23
C MET A 722 -13.91 14.02 29.46
N GLU A 723 -14.08 14.44 30.72
CA GLU A 723 -14.74 15.71 31.07
C GLU A 723 -14.04 16.94 30.45
N GLU A 724 -12.70 17.00 30.48
CA GLU A 724 -11.89 18.02 29.80
C GLU A 724 -12.16 18.02 28.29
N THR A 725 -12.17 16.84 27.66
CA THR A 725 -12.45 16.69 26.22
C THR A 725 -13.86 17.20 25.89
N LEU A 726 -14.87 16.85 26.69
CA LEU A 726 -16.24 17.32 26.49
C LEU A 726 -16.37 18.83 26.70
N LYS A 727 -15.65 19.38 27.68
CA LYS A 727 -15.61 20.84 27.92
C LYS A 727 -15.00 21.59 26.73
N ASP A 728 -13.95 21.05 26.12
CA ASP A 728 -13.39 21.62 24.90
C ASP A 728 -14.39 21.63 23.75
N PHE A 729 -15.10 20.53 23.52
CA PHE A 729 -16.12 20.44 22.47
C PHE A 729 -17.32 21.37 22.70
N SER A 730 -17.62 21.70 23.96
CA SER A 730 -18.64 22.70 24.30
C SER A 730 -18.16 24.14 24.06
N ASN A 731 -16.89 24.43 24.34
CA ASN A 731 -16.37 25.80 24.44
C ASN A 731 -15.57 26.28 23.22
N LEU A 732 -14.86 25.38 22.54
CA LEU A 732 -14.01 25.70 21.40
C LEU A 732 -14.81 25.69 20.09
N ASN A 733 -14.36 26.49 19.12
CA ASN A 733 -14.87 26.41 17.75
C ASN A 733 -14.23 25.24 17.00
N SER A 734 -14.79 24.90 15.83
CA SER A 734 -14.31 23.76 15.02
C SER A 734 -12.84 23.88 14.59
N VAL A 735 -12.32 25.10 14.34
CA VAL A 735 -10.94 25.31 13.90
C VAL A 735 -9.97 24.97 15.03
N ASP A 736 -10.29 25.38 16.25
CA ASP A 736 -9.44 25.12 17.43
C ASP A 736 -9.49 23.65 17.84
N LEU A 737 -10.65 22.99 17.70
CA LEU A 737 -10.77 21.53 17.89
C LEU A 737 -9.91 20.75 16.90
N VAL A 738 -9.91 21.14 15.62
CA VAL A 738 -9.06 20.53 14.59
C VAL A 738 -7.59 20.67 14.97
N LYS A 739 -7.15 21.87 15.39
CA LYS A 739 -5.75 22.11 15.77
C LYS A 739 -5.35 21.33 17.03
N LYS A 740 -6.20 21.32 18.07
CA LYS A 740 -5.88 20.72 19.37
C LYS A 740 -5.78 19.19 19.30
N TYR A 741 -6.68 18.55 18.55
CA TYR A 741 -6.86 17.10 18.54
C TYR A 741 -6.50 16.42 17.20
N ASP A 742 -5.97 17.19 16.23
CA ASP A 742 -5.69 16.77 14.85
C ASP A 742 -6.90 16.06 14.20
N LEU A 743 -8.06 16.71 14.28
CA LEU A 743 -9.32 16.12 13.82
C LEU A 743 -9.56 16.34 12.33
N LYS A 744 -10.04 15.29 11.67
CA LYS A 744 -10.51 15.33 10.29
C LYS A 744 -11.83 14.58 10.18
N ASP A 745 -12.78 15.22 9.50
CA ASP A 745 -14.06 14.62 9.15
C ASP A 745 -13.87 13.33 8.36
N SER A 746 -14.75 12.36 8.58
CA SER A 746 -14.86 11.14 7.77
C SER A 746 -16.25 11.06 7.14
N ARG A 747 -16.55 9.95 6.44
CA ARG A 747 -17.89 9.69 5.90
C ARG A 747 -18.93 9.54 7.01
N ASP A 748 -18.57 8.88 8.11
CA ASP A 748 -19.50 8.45 9.16
C ASP A 748 -19.26 9.14 10.52
N TRP A 749 -18.25 10.02 10.62
CA TRP A 749 -17.98 10.85 11.79
C TRP A 749 -17.72 12.30 11.36
N LYS A 750 -18.40 13.25 12.00
CA LYS A 750 -18.31 14.69 11.69
C LYS A 750 -18.10 15.51 12.96
N ILE A 751 -17.23 16.52 12.88
CA ILE A 751 -16.96 17.44 14.00
C ILE A 751 -18.24 18.16 14.41
N SER A 752 -19.01 18.68 13.45
CA SER A 752 -20.26 19.39 13.71
C SER A 752 -21.29 18.53 14.46
N ASN A 753 -21.46 17.27 14.06
CA ASN A 753 -22.38 16.35 14.71
C ASN A 753 -21.94 16.00 16.14
N SER A 754 -20.63 15.92 16.36
CA SER A 754 -20.03 15.63 17.67
C SER A 754 -20.21 16.81 18.62
N VAL A 755 -19.92 18.03 18.16
CA VAL A 755 -20.19 19.27 18.91
C VAL A 755 -21.68 19.37 19.25
N ASN A 756 -22.56 19.10 18.29
CA ASN A 756 -24.00 19.16 18.51
C ASN A 756 -24.48 18.17 19.58
N ALA A 757 -23.94 16.95 19.60
CA ALA A 757 -24.34 15.98 20.62
C ALA A 757 -23.88 16.35 22.01
N ILE A 758 -22.69 16.95 22.14
CA ILE A 758 -22.16 17.37 23.43
C ILE A 758 -22.93 18.60 23.94
N LYS A 759 -23.15 19.61 23.08
CA LYS A 759 -23.89 20.83 23.47
C LYS A 759 -25.33 20.57 23.88
N ASN A 760 -25.98 19.59 23.25
CA ASN A 760 -27.34 19.19 23.60
C ASN A 760 -27.39 18.03 24.61
N ASN A 761 -26.25 17.66 25.22
CA ASN A 761 -26.14 16.62 26.22
C ASN A 761 -26.80 15.28 25.82
N LEU A 762 -26.58 14.84 24.58
CA LEU A 762 -27.21 13.65 23.98
C LEU A 762 -26.53 12.32 24.40
N GLY A 763 -25.86 12.32 25.55
CA GLY A 763 -25.07 11.18 26.01
C GLY A 763 -24.61 11.34 27.46
N LYS A 764 -23.86 10.35 27.94
CA LYS A 764 -23.34 10.32 29.32
C LYS A 764 -21.97 9.67 29.37
N ILE A 765 -21.18 10.01 30.38
CA ILE A 765 -19.87 9.41 30.58
C ILE A 765 -20.04 8.02 31.19
N GLU A 766 -19.52 7.01 30.50
CA GLU A 766 -19.64 5.59 30.85
C GLU A 766 -18.28 4.91 30.89
N ARG A 767 -18.20 3.83 31.67
CA ARG A 767 -17.10 2.87 31.57
C ARG A 767 -17.25 2.07 30.29
N ILE A 768 -16.13 1.74 29.66
CA ILE A 768 -16.09 0.89 28.47
C ILE A 768 -14.97 -0.12 28.59
N ALA A 769 -15.28 -1.39 28.32
CA ALA A 769 -14.27 -2.42 28.11
C ALA A 769 -13.61 -2.16 26.75
N TYR A 770 -12.44 -1.51 26.79
CA TYR A 770 -11.75 -1.08 25.58
C TYR A 770 -10.85 -2.20 25.04
N ARG A 771 -10.03 -2.82 25.88
CA ARG A 771 -9.18 -3.98 25.56
C ARG A 771 -9.27 -5.02 26.69
N PRO A 772 -8.75 -6.25 26.53
CA PRO A 772 -8.89 -7.28 27.55
C PRO A 772 -8.28 -6.77 28.86
N PHE A 773 -9.09 -6.78 29.91
CA PHE A 773 -8.77 -6.24 31.24
C PHE A 773 -8.38 -4.75 31.29
N ASP A 774 -8.68 -3.92 30.27
CA ASP A 774 -8.43 -2.47 30.28
C ASP A 774 -9.75 -1.70 30.16
N LEU A 775 -10.30 -1.28 31.30
CA LEU A 775 -11.49 -0.45 31.40
C LEU A 775 -11.14 1.03 31.28
N ARG A 776 -11.80 1.72 30.36
CA ARG A 776 -11.61 3.15 30.08
C ARG A 776 -12.91 3.92 30.22
N TRP A 777 -12.88 5.20 29.87
CA TRP A 777 -14.03 6.11 29.90
C TRP A 777 -14.38 6.58 28.50
N THR A 778 -15.67 6.63 28.20
CA THR A 778 -16.21 7.18 26.95
C THR A 778 -17.41 8.08 27.22
N PHE A 779 -17.74 8.98 26.30
CA PHE A 779 -19.02 9.67 26.29
C PHE A 779 -19.97 8.92 25.36
N TYR A 780 -20.83 8.10 25.95
CA TYR A 780 -21.74 7.24 25.23
C TYR A 780 -23.00 8.00 24.79
N THR A 781 -23.27 8.00 23.49
CA THR A 781 -24.49 8.54 22.89
C THR A 781 -25.22 7.45 22.13
N ASN A 782 -26.56 7.46 22.15
CA ASN A 782 -27.38 6.52 21.39
C ASN A 782 -27.48 6.88 19.90
N LYS A 783 -27.00 8.07 19.50
CA LYS A 783 -27.11 8.58 18.13
C LYS A 783 -25.90 8.15 17.30
N SER A 784 -26.15 7.42 16.22
CA SER A 784 -25.12 7.10 15.22
C SER A 784 -24.63 8.36 14.49
N LYS A 785 -23.39 8.31 13.98
CA LYS A 785 -22.71 9.39 13.25
C LYS A 785 -22.57 10.69 14.06
N SER A 786 -22.32 10.52 15.35
CA SER A 786 -22.13 11.60 16.32
C SER A 786 -20.73 11.50 16.95
N PHE A 787 -20.57 11.85 18.24
CA PHE A 787 -19.31 11.69 18.99
C PHE A 787 -18.78 10.25 18.90
N ILE A 788 -19.71 9.29 18.87
CA ILE A 788 -19.47 7.90 18.50
C ILE A 788 -20.08 7.66 17.11
N ALA A 789 -19.32 7.05 16.19
CA ALA A 789 -19.79 6.76 14.83
C ALA A 789 -20.88 5.68 14.83
N TYR A 790 -20.65 4.54 15.50
CA TYR A 790 -21.64 3.48 15.67
C TYR A 790 -21.71 3.02 17.13
N PRO A 791 -22.69 3.51 17.91
CA PRO A 791 -22.82 3.19 19.33
C PRO A 791 -23.50 1.84 19.61
N ARG A 792 -24.06 1.20 18.57
CA ARG A 792 -24.71 -0.13 18.67
C ARG A 792 -25.75 -0.20 19.79
N TYR A 793 -26.56 0.85 19.89
CA TYR A 793 -27.47 1.09 21.01
C TYR A 793 -28.42 -0.06 21.31
N GLU A 794 -28.97 -0.71 20.27
CA GLU A 794 -29.88 -1.85 20.40
C GLU A 794 -29.34 -2.99 21.27
N VAL A 795 -28.01 -3.17 21.31
CA VAL A 795 -27.32 -4.16 22.14
C VAL A 795 -26.75 -3.53 23.40
N MET A 796 -26.07 -2.38 23.27
CA MET A 796 -25.35 -1.75 24.37
C MET A 796 -26.26 -1.20 25.48
N GLN A 797 -27.50 -0.83 25.14
CA GLN A 797 -28.48 -0.33 26.11
C GLN A 797 -28.72 -1.30 27.28
N HIS A 798 -28.54 -2.60 27.06
CA HIS A 798 -28.75 -3.63 28.07
C HIS A 798 -27.65 -3.68 29.15
N PHE A 799 -26.61 -2.85 29.03
CA PHE A 799 -25.56 -2.64 30.04
C PHE A 799 -25.63 -1.25 30.69
N LEU A 800 -26.43 -0.32 30.17
CA LEU A 800 -26.50 1.06 30.66
C LEU A 800 -27.41 1.14 31.88
N ASP A 801 -26.86 1.49 33.05
CA ASP A 801 -27.59 1.59 34.33
C ASP A 801 -28.31 0.30 34.75
N LYS A 802 -27.88 -0.86 34.24
CA LYS A 802 -28.46 -2.19 34.53
C LYS A 802 -27.35 -3.18 34.89
N GLU A 803 -27.64 -4.08 35.83
CA GLU A 803 -26.75 -5.21 36.10
C GLU A 803 -26.95 -6.32 35.06
N ASN A 804 -25.96 -6.52 34.20
CA ASN A 804 -26.03 -7.56 33.17
C ASN A 804 -24.66 -8.19 32.95
N LEU A 805 -24.66 -9.41 32.44
CA LEU A 805 -23.46 -10.07 31.92
C LEU A 805 -23.54 -10.05 30.39
N GLY A 806 -22.39 -10.03 29.72
CA GLY A 806 -22.32 -10.13 28.27
C GLY A 806 -21.18 -11.02 27.87
N LEU A 807 -21.41 -11.89 26.88
CA LEU A 807 -20.35 -12.68 26.27
C LEU A 807 -19.80 -11.93 25.06
N CYS A 808 -18.50 -11.66 25.08
CA CYS A 808 -17.73 -11.17 23.95
C CYS A 808 -17.07 -12.35 23.24
N PHE A 809 -17.27 -12.45 21.92
CA PHE A 809 -16.73 -13.53 21.11
C PHE A 809 -16.44 -13.06 19.67
N PRO A 810 -15.47 -13.69 18.99
CA PRO A 810 -15.21 -13.45 17.58
C PRO A 810 -16.27 -14.15 16.72
N LYS A 811 -16.48 -13.62 15.53
CA LYS A 811 -17.25 -14.32 14.49
C LYS A 811 -16.46 -15.44 13.83
N ILE A 812 -15.15 -15.22 13.63
CA ILE A 812 -14.21 -16.20 13.10
C ILE A 812 -12.86 -15.99 13.78
N CYS A 813 -12.12 -17.06 13.98
CA CYS A 813 -10.72 -16.99 14.39
C CYS A 813 -9.83 -16.79 13.16
N LEU A 814 -8.93 -15.80 13.17
CA LEU A 814 -7.94 -15.66 12.06
C LEU A 814 -6.53 -16.08 12.45
N ASN A 815 -6.26 -16.33 13.72
CA ASN A 815 -4.93 -16.74 14.16
C ASN A 815 -4.73 -18.25 14.05
N SER A 816 -3.49 -18.69 14.23
CA SER A 816 -3.12 -20.09 14.43
C SER A 816 -3.59 -20.67 15.76
N ILE A 817 -4.21 -19.85 16.61
CA ILE A 817 -4.81 -20.21 17.89
C ILE A 817 -6.19 -19.57 17.99
N PHE A 818 -7.01 -20.03 18.94
CA PHE A 818 -8.29 -19.40 19.23
C PHE A 818 -8.13 -17.92 19.61
N ASP A 819 -8.95 -17.05 19.02
CA ASP A 819 -8.81 -15.60 19.17
C ASP A 819 -9.15 -15.13 20.59
N TYR A 820 -10.40 -15.13 21.02
CA TYR A 820 -10.72 -14.70 22.38
C TYR A 820 -12.14 -15.09 22.78
N SER A 821 -12.39 -15.05 24.07
CA SER A 821 -13.73 -14.94 24.64
C SER A 821 -13.62 -14.22 25.97
N MET A 822 -14.53 -13.31 26.27
CA MET A 822 -14.48 -12.56 27.52
C MET A 822 -15.89 -12.26 28.01
N VAL A 823 -16.13 -12.40 29.31
CA VAL A 823 -17.35 -11.87 29.92
C VAL A 823 -17.14 -10.42 30.34
N ILE A 824 -18.11 -9.58 30.03
CA ILE A 824 -18.17 -8.17 30.43
C ILE A 824 -19.44 -7.89 31.23
N ASN A 825 -19.45 -6.79 31.96
CA ASN A 825 -20.62 -6.27 32.68
C ASN A 825 -20.86 -4.78 32.37
N THR A 826 -20.32 -4.30 31.24
CA THR A 826 -20.37 -2.91 30.79
C THR A 826 -20.46 -2.89 29.26
N ILE A 827 -20.49 -1.72 28.64
CA ILE A 827 -20.39 -1.59 27.17
C ILE A 827 -18.96 -1.91 26.71
N ALA A 828 -18.78 -2.33 25.45
CA ALA A 828 -17.46 -2.71 24.94
C ALA A 828 -17.17 -2.18 23.54
N ASP A 829 -15.88 -1.97 23.28
CA ASP A 829 -15.34 -1.54 21.99
C ASP A 829 -15.31 -2.69 20.98
N ARG A 830 -15.50 -2.39 19.69
CA ARG A 830 -15.46 -3.38 18.60
C ARG A 830 -14.14 -4.13 18.48
N ALA A 831 -13.06 -3.59 19.04
CA ALA A 831 -11.74 -4.18 19.03
C ALA A 831 -11.29 -4.61 20.44
N LEU A 832 -12.23 -4.92 21.35
CA LEU A 832 -11.92 -5.52 22.66
C LEU A 832 -11.01 -6.74 22.52
N GLY A 833 -11.29 -7.64 21.57
CA GLY A 833 -10.44 -8.79 21.27
C GLY A 833 -9.09 -8.46 20.60
N GLY A 834 -8.83 -7.19 20.30
CA GLY A 834 -7.64 -6.67 19.61
C GLY A 834 -7.83 -6.50 18.09
N CYS A 835 -7.35 -5.38 17.52
CA CYS A 835 -7.44 -5.12 16.08
C CYS A 835 -6.64 -6.11 15.20
N LYS A 836 -5.70 -6.85 15.81
CA LYS A 836 -4.82 -7.81 15.12
C LYS A 836 -5.28 -9.26 15.23
N THR A 837 -6.30 -9.57 16.04
CA THR A 837 -6.71 -10.96 16.29
C THR A 837 -7.68 -11.47 15.23
N GLY A 838 -8.39 -10.61 14.50
CA GLY A 838 -8.91 -10.98 13.18
C GLY A 838 -10.41 -11.06 12.97
N SER A 839 -11.26 -10.74 13.94
CA SER A 839 -12.63 -10.34 13.64
C SER A 839 -13.14 -9.30 14.63
N GLU A 840 -14.14 -8.52 14.23
CA GLU A 840 -14.82 -7.58 15.13
C GLU A 840 -15.38 -8.34 16.35
N THR A 841 -15.31 -7.74 17.53
CA THR A 841 -15.90 -8.30 18.73
C THR A 841 -17.41 -8.24 18.69
N CYS A 842 -18.04 -9.40 18.56
CA CYS A 842 -19.46 -9.59 18.80
C CYS A 842 -19.72 -9.63 20.30
N ILE A 843 -20.82 -9.01 20.71
CA ILE A 843 -21.27 -8.92 22.10
C ILE A 843 -22.72 -9.37 22.14
N ALA A 844 -23.00 -10.38 22.97
CA ALA A 844 -24.36 -10.79 23.30
C ALA A 844 -24.58 -10.54 24.81
N PRO A 845 -25.50 -9.63 25.21
CA PRO A 845 -25.93 -9.54 26.60
C PRO A 845 -26.62 -10.85 26.98
N LEU A 846 -26.48 -11.28 28.23
CA LEU A 846 -27.14 -12.48 28.74
C LEU A 846 -28.66 -12.24 28.87
N TYR A 847 -29.03 -11.01 29.22
CA TYR A 847 -30.41 -10.58 29.35
C TYR A 847 -30.75 -9.38 28.47
N LEU A 848 -31.97 -9.38 27.94
CA LEU A 848 -32.60 -8.22 27.30
C LEU A 848 -33.50 -7.53 28.34
N TYR A 849 -33.41 -6.21 28.35
CA TYR A 849 -34.29 -5.35 29.14
C TYR A 849 -35.34 -4.75 28.21
N VAL A 850 -36.58 -5.24 28.29
CA VAL A 850 -37.73 -4.76 27.50
C VAL A 850 -38.77 -4.27 28.50
N ASN A 851 -39.17 -3.00 28.42
CA ASN A 851 -40.11 -2.39 29.38
C ASN A 851 -39.70 -2.60 30.87
N ASN A 852 -38.39 -2.57 31.16
CA ASN A 852 -37.78 -2.89 32.45
C ASN A 852 -37.89 -4.34 32.93
N GLU A 853 -38.46 -5.26 32.14
CA GLU A 853 -38.43 -6.69 32.42
C GLU A 853 -37.12 -7.32 31.93
N LYS A 854 -36.59 -8.25 32.72
CA LYS A 854 -35.33 -8.95 32.45
C LYS A 854 -35.61 -10.30 31.80
N ILE A 855 -35.34 -10.43 30.51
CA ILE A 855 -35.66 -11.62 29.69
C ILE A 855 -34.36 -12.29 29.22
N PRO A 856 -34.18 -13.62 29.31
CA PRO A 856 -33.00 -14.30 28.78
C PRO A 856 -32.83 -14.06 27.28
N ASN A 857 -31.62 -13.72 26.84
CA ASN A 857 -31.31 -13.46 25.43
C ASN A 857 -31.04 -14.76 24.65
N PHE A 858 -32.01 -15.67 24.62
CA PHE A 858 -31.91 -16.93 23.92
C PHE A 858 -32.88 -17.00 22.74
N THR A 859 -32.51 -17.73 21.69
CA THR A 859 -33.42 -18.02 20.57
C THR A 859 -34.58 -18.90 21.03
N SER A 860 -35.71 -18.81 20.33
CA SER A 860 -36.89 -19.64 20.61
C SER A 860 -36.56 -21.13 20.47
N GLU A 861 -35.73 -21.49 19.49
CA GLU A 861 -35.27 -22.85 19.25
C GLU A 861 -34.40 -23.37 20.41
N PHE A 862 -33.50 -22.54 20.94
CA PHE A 862 -32.66 -22.92 22.08
C PHE A 862 -33.47 -23.03 23.36
N LEU A 863 -34.47 -22.15 23.58
CA LEU A 863 -35.38 -22.27 24.71
C LEU A 863 -36.20 -23.56 24.65
N ALA A 864 -36.76 -23.91 23.49
CA ALA A 864 -37.49 -25.16 23.30
C ALA A 864 -36.61 -26.40 23.49
N TYR A 865 -35.32 -26.32 23.11
CA TYR A 865 -34.33 -27.35 23.40
C TYR A 865 -34.02 -27.44 24.90
N LYS A 866 -33.78 -26.30 25.56
CA LYS A 866 -33.53 -26.21 27.00
C LYS A 866 -34.64 -26.87 27.81
N GLU A 867 -35.91 -26.60 27.49
CA GLU A 867 -37.07 -27.15 28.21
C GLU A 867 -37.14 -28.69 28.13
N LYS A 868 -36.67 -29.28 27.03
CA LYS A 868 -36.70 -30.73 26.80
C LYS A 868 -35.43 -31.45 27.23
N HIS A 869 -34.32 -30.72 27.41
CA HIS A 869 -33.03 -31.31 27.73
C HIS A 869 -32.95 -31.70 29.22
N GLU A 870 -32.42 -32.89 29.50
CA GLU A 870 -32.40 -33.47 30.86
C GLU A 870 -31.69 -32.58 31.88
N ILE A 871 -30.53 -32.03 31.49
CA ILE A 871 -29.72 -31.13 32.32
C ILE A 871 -30.22 -29.68 32.29
N LEU A 872 -30.35 -29.09 31.09
CA LEU A 872 -30.54 -27.63 30.94
C LEU A 872 -31.90 -27.12 31.41
N LYS A 873 -32.94 -27.97 31.47
CA LYS A 873 -34.30 -27.54 31.87
C LYS A 873 -34.31 -26.84 33.23
N ASP A 874 -33.46 -27.29 34.16
CA ASP A 874 -33.39 -26.79 35.53
C ASP A 874 -32.29 -25.74 35.76
N LYS A 875 -31.52 -25.40 34.71
CA LYS A 875 -30.37 -24.47 34.82
C LYS A 875 -30.74 -23.02 34.53
N SER A 876 -30.12 -22.10 35.26
CA SER A 876 -30.26 -20.66 35.02
C SER A 876 -29.49 -20.20 33.77
N PRO A 877 -29.82 -19.05 33.18
CA PRO A 877 -29.01 -18.47 32.09
C PRO A 877 -27.54 -18.25 32.48
N GLU A 878 -27.25 -17.88 33.73
CA GLU A 878 -25.88 -17.75 34.23
C GLU A 878 -25.14 -19.10 34.25
N GLU A 879 -25.77 -20.18 34.73
CA GLU A 879 -25.15 -21.52 34.73
C GLU A 879 -24.82 -21.99 33.31
N ILE A 880 -25.71 -21.74 32.36
CA ILE A 880 -25.48 -22.02 30.94
C ILE A 880 -24.31 -21.18 30.42
N LEU A 881 -24.26 -19.87 30.75
CA LEU A 881 -23.14 -19.00 30.37
C LEU A 881 -21.81 -19.49 30.96
N TYR A 882 -21.80 -19.96 32.21
CA TYR A 882 -20.60 -20.51 32.84
C TYR A 882 -20.10 -21.74 32.11
N PHE A 883 -20.99 -22.69 31.79
CA PHE A 883 -20.63 -23.87 31.01
C PHE A 883 -20.06 -23.50 29.62
N ILE A 884 -20.71 -22.56 28.92
CA ILE A 884 -20.22 -22.02 27.64
C ILE A 884 -18.81 -21.43 27.81
N TYR A 885 -18.61 -20.61 28.84
CA TYR A 885 -17.35 -19.92 29.06
C TYR A 885 -16.21 -20.87 29.40
N ALA A 886 -16.47 -21.93 30.18
CA ALA A 886 -15.51 -22.99 30.45
C ALA A 886 -15.06 -23.71 29.16
N ASN A 887 -16.00 -24.09 28.30
CA ASN A 887 -15.68 -24.70 27.00
C ASN A 887 -14.81 -23.77 26.14
N LEU A 888 -15.17 -22.49 26.08
CA LEU A 888 -14.40 -21.48 25.34
C LEU A 888 -13.02 -21.22 25.95
N TYR A 889 -12.73 -21.65 27.18
CA TYR A 889 -11.42 -21.58 27.84
C TYR A 889 -10.66 -22.91 27.89
N ASN A 890 -11.30 -24.02 27.56
CA ASN A 890 -10.68 -25.35 27.51
C ASN A 890 -9.69 -25.44 26.33
N PRO A 891 -8.39 -25.69 26.58
CA PRO A 891 -7.38 -25.85 25.53
C PRO A 891 -7.69 -26.99 24.54
N ARG A 892 -8.17 -28.15 25.01
CA ARG A 892 -8.54 -29.29 24.14
C ARG A 892 -9.64 -28.92 23.16
N TYR A 893 -10.68 -28.21 23.62
CA TYR A 893 -11.76 -27.73 22.75
C TYR A 893 -11.21 -26.80 21.66
N ARG A 894 -10.39 -25.83 22.05
CA ARG A 894 -9.80 -24.83 21.13
C ARG A 894 -8.90 -25.48 20.09
N GLU A 895 -8.08 -26.45 20.48
CA GLU A 895 -7.18 -27.18 19.59
C GLU A 895 -7.95 -28.12 18.65
N LYS A 896 -8.84 -28.96 19.21
CA LYS A 896 -9.63 -29.95 18.46
C LYS A 896 -10.49 -29.32 17.37
N TYR A 897 -11.06 -28.13 17.64
CA TYR A 897 -12.02 -27.47 16.75
C TYR A 897 -11.48 -26.22 16.06
N LEU A 898 -10.17 -25.95 16.13
CA LEU A 898 -9.56 -24.73 15.58
C LEU A 898 -9.95 -24.43 14.13
N GLU A 899 -9.91 -25.41 13.24
CA GLU A 899 -10.26 -25.21 11.83
C GLU A 899 -11.73 -24.82 11.64
N TYR A 900 -12.64 -25.34 12.45
CA TYR A 900 -14.04 -24.93 12.44
C TYR A 900 -14.21 -23.50 12.99
N LEU A 901 -13.51 -23.18 14.09
CA LEU A 901 -13.49 -21.85 14.71
C LEU A 901 -12.95 -20.77 13.74
N LYS A 902 -12.14 -21.14 12.75
CA LYS A 902 -11.69 -20.25 11.67
C LYS A 902 -12.75 -19.97 10.59
N THR A 903 -13.88 -20.67 10.60
CA THR A 903 -14.90 -20.59 9.55
C THR A 903 -16.25 -20.02 10.00
N GLY A 904 -16.54 -20.00 11.30
CA GLY A 904 -17.77 -19.44 11.86
C GLY A 904 -17.73 -19.28 13.38
N PHE A 905 -18.88 -18.95 13.96
CA PHE A 905 -19.04 -18.82 15.41
C PHE A 905 -18.68 -20.12 16.13
N ALA A 906 -18.16 -19.98 17.35
CA ALA A 906 -17.93 -21.13 18.22
C ALA A 906 -19.25 -21.89 18.48
N ARG A 907 -19.19 -23.22 18.59
CA ARG A 907 -20.34 -24.08 18.82
C ARG A 907 -20.13 -24.94 20.04
N ILE A 908 -21.15 -25.03 20.89
CA ILE A 908 -21.09 -25.69 22.19
C ILE A 908 -21.93 -26.97 22.15
N ASN A 909 -21.34 -28.07 22.60
CA ASN A 909 -22.05 -29.31 22.83
C ASN A 909 -22.63 -29.31 24.25
N PHE A 910 -23.94 -29.51 24.37
CA PHE A 910 -24.62 -29.67 25.65
C PHE A 910 -24.98 -31.13 25.95
N GLU A 911 -24.82 -32.04 24.99
CA GLU A 911 -25.00 -33.49 25.17
C GLU A 911 -23.76 -34.06 25.89
N VAL A 912 -23.72 -33.84 27.20
CA VAL A 912 -22.64 -34.27 28.11
C VAL A 912 -23.25 -34.89 29.37
N GLU A 913 -22.45 -35.60 30.16
CA GLU A 913 -22.88 -36.12 31.46
C GLU A 913 -23.16 -34.96 32.45
N GLN A 914 -24.12 -35.17 33.37
CA GLN A 914 -24.48 -34.19 34.42
C GLN A 914 -23.25 -33.72 35.21
N LYS A 915 -22.36 -34.66 35.57
CA LYS A 915 -21.13 -34.36 36.29
C LYS A 915 -20.22 -33.42 35.50
N THR A 916 -19.99 -33.72 34.22
CA THR A 916 -19.19 -32.86 33.32
C THR A 916 -19.79 -31.47 33.18
N PHE A 917 -21.12 -31.36 33.07
CA PHE A 917 -21.79 -30.06 33.05
C PHE A 917 -21.53 -29.26 34.33
N ASP A 918 -21.74 -29.88 35.50
CA ASP A 918 -21.59 -29.21 36.79
C ASP A 918 -20.14 -28.81 37.08
N ASP A 919 -19.17 -29.66 36.72
CA ASP A 919 -17.74 -29.37 36.84
C ASP A 919 -17.36 -28.17 35.95
N PHE A 920 -17.77 -28.17 34.68
CA PHE A 920 -17.50 -27.07 33.75
C PHE A 920 -18.23 -25.79 34.15
N ALA A 921 -19.49 -25.86 34.58
CA ALA A 921 -20.22 -24.69 35.08
C ALA A 921 -19.56 -24.12 36.34
N THR A 922 -19.02 -24.97 37.22
CA THR A 922 -18.28 -24.53 38.41
C THR A 922 -16.99 -23.79 38.03
N LEU A 923 -16.18 -24.37 37.15
CA LEU A 923 -14.94 -23.74 36.67
C LEU A 923 -15.23 -22.47 35.84
N GLY A 924 -16.27 -22.50 35.02
CA GLY A 924 -16.77 -21.35 34.28
C GLY A 924 -17.20 -20.21 35.18
N LYS A 925 -17.89 -20.50 36.28
CA LYS A 925 -18.26 -19.49 37.29
C LYS A 925 -17.02 -18.87 37.92
N LYS A 926 -16.02 -19.69 38.29
CA LYS A 926 -14.74 -19.19 38.79
C LYS A 926 -14.08 -18.24 37.78
N LEU A 927 -14.01 -18.63 36.51
CA LEU A 927 -13.46 -17.81 35.42
C LEU A 927 -14.23 -16.50 35.20
N VAL A 928 -15.57 -16.53 35.23
CA VAL A 928 -16.39 -15.31 35.05
C VAL A 928 -16.18 -14.34 36.21
N GLU A 929 -16.26 -14.81 37.45
CA GLU A 929 -16.02 -13.97 38.63
C GLU A 929 -14.60 -13.40 38.64
N LEU A 930 -13.62 -14.20 38.22
CA LEU A 930 -12.23 -13.83 38.10
C LEU A 930 -12.02 -12.72 37.05
N HIS A 931 -12.57 -12.89 35.84
CA HIS A 931 -12.36 -11.93 34.74
C HIS A 931 -13.17 -10.63 34.89
N LEU A 932 -14.17 -10.63 35.77
CA LEU A 932 -14.88 -9.42 36.22
C LEU A 932 -14.26 -8.79 37.47
N PHE A 933 -13.11 -9.29 37.94
CA PHE A 933 -12.42 -8.80 39.15
C PHE A 933 -13.29 -8.82 40.42
N LYS A 934 -14.24 -9.76 40.51
CA LYS A 934 -15.12 -9.92 41.69
C LYS A 934 -14.48 -10.69 42.84
N ARG A 935 -13.31 -11.31 42.60
CA ARG A 935 -12.55 -12.06 43.61
C ARG A 935 -11.33 -11.27 44.04
N ASP A 936 -11.13 -11.17 45.34
CA ASP A 936 -9.87 -10.68 45.88
C ASP A 936 -8.92 -11.88 46.04
N LEU A 937 -7.87 -11.92 45.21
CA LEU A 937 -6.90 -13.01 45.20
C LEU A 937 -5.76 -12.71 46.15
N LYS A 938 -5.65 -13.52 47.21
CA LYS A 938 -4.45 -13.56 48.04
C LYS A 938 -3.35 -14.29 47.26
N ASP A 939 -2.30 -13.56 46.94
CA ASP A 939 -1.16 -14.05 46.15
C ASP A 939 0.10 -13.30 46.59
N GLU A 940 1.26 -13.92 46.39
CA GLU A 940 2.59 -13.35 46.66
C GLU A 940 2.98 -12.27 45.65
N ILE A 941 2.30 -12.19 44.50
CA ILE A 941 2.49 -11.12 43.52
C ILE A 941 2.17 -9.76 44.17
N ASP A 942 3.19 -8.94 44.35
CA ASP A 942 3.08 -7.60 44.90
C ASP A 942 4.09 -6.62 44.27
N PHE A 943 3.95 -5.33 44.59
CA PHE A 943 4.96 -4.33 44.32
C PHE A 943 6.16 -4.50 45.24
N ILE A 944 7.35 -4.39 44.66
CA ILE A 944 8.61 -4.36 45.39
C ILE A 944 9.38 -3.08 45.05
N PHE A 945 10.12 -2.57 46.03
CA PHE A 945 11.09 -1.50 45.81
C PHE A 945 12.41 -2.11 45.29
N LEU A 946 12.97 -1.48 44.26
CA LEU A 946 14.27 -1.87 43.69
C LEU A 946 15.44 -1.19 44.42
N LYS A 947 15.17 -0.09 45.14
CA LYS A 947 16.13 0.69 45.93
C LYS A 947 15.81 0.63 47.41
N GLU A 948 16.82 0.83 48.26
CA GLU A 948 16.64 0.88 49.72
C GLU A 948 15.87 2.13 50.19
N ASP A 949 16.06 3.26 49.51
CA ASP A 949 15.26 4.47 49.71
C ASP A 949 13.86 4.23 49.10
N LYS A 950 12.91 3.79 49.93
CA LYS A 950 11.55 3.36 49.58
C LYS A 950 10.64 4.52 49.13
N LYS A 951 11.08 5.29 48.14
CA LYS A 951 10.31 6.38 47.54
C LYS A 951 9.42 5.85 46.42
N ALA A 952 8.12 5.98 46.61
CA ALA A 952 7.14 5.50 45.64
C ALA A 952 7.01 6.47 44.45
N ASN A 953 7.51 6.05 43.29
CA ASN A 953 7.30 6.71 42.01
C ASN A 953 6.28 5.93 41.19
N PHE A 954 5.11 6.51 40.92
CA PHE A 954 4.01 5.86 40.19
C PHE A 954 4.03 6.12 38.68
N LYS A 955 5.12 6.71 38.16
CA LYS A 955 5.30 6.88 36.72
C LYS A 955 5.76 5.57 36.09
N ILE A 956 5.09 5.12 35.05
CA ILE A 956 5.56 4.01 34.22
C ILE A 956 6.58 4.58 33.23
N GLU A 957 7.84 4.19 33.35
CA GLU A 957 8.89 4.61 32.43
C GLU A 957 8.81 3.86 31.10
N LYS A 958 9.35 4.46 30.05
CA LYS A 958 9.42 3.84 28.74
C LYS A 958 10.69 3.00 28.58
N TYR A 959 10.52 1.68 28.66
CA TYR A 959 11.55 0.67 28.47
C TYR A 959 11.25 -0.26 27.28
N GLN A 960 12.32 -0.83 26.73
CA GLN A 960 12.25 -1.95 25.79
C GLN A 960 11.88 -3.24 26.54
N GLU A 961 11.42 -4.26 25.82
CA GLU A 961 10.93 -5.50 26.44
C GLU A 961 11.99 -6.19 27.32
N LYS A 962 13.25 -6.25 26.85
CA LYS A 962 14.37 -6.84 27.60
C LYS A 962 14.65 -6.16 28.94
N ASP A 963 14.34 -4.86 29.04
CA ASP A 963 14.57 -4.05 30.23
C ASP A 963 13.30 -4.00 31.11
N ARG A 964 12.17 -4.49 30.57
CA ARG A 964 10.87 -4.50 31.24
C ARG A 964 10.64 -5.76 32.05
N PHE A 965 11.14 -6.90 31.58
CA PHE A 965 10.97 -8.18 32.24
C PHE A 965 12.34 -8.79 32.52
N ILE A 966 12.79 -8.70 33.77
CA ILE A 966 14.11 -9.12 34.24
C ILE A 966 13.92 -9.99 35.48
N ASP A 967 14.60 -11.14 35.56
CA ASP A 967 14.63 -12.01 36.74
C ASP A 967 13.25 -12.29 37.38
N ASN A 968 12.25 -12.61 36.54
CA ASN A 968 10.86 -12.82 36.95
C ASN A 968 10.20 -11.60 37.60
N LYS A 969 10.55 -10.39 37.17
CA LYS A 969 9.98 -9.13 37.65
C LYS A 969 9.55 -8.25 36.49
N ILE A 970 8.43 -7.54 36.65
CA ILE A 970 8.06 -6.46 35.71
C ILE A 970 8.58 -5.15 36.27
N ILE A 971 9.55 -4.54 35.59
CA ILE A 971 10.15 -3.26 35.97
C ILE A 971 9.25 -2.11 35.50
N LEU A 972 8.74 -1.30 36.43
CA LEU A 972 7.86 -0.17 36.10
C LEU A 972 8.67 1.11 35.86
N ASN A 973 9.69 1.32 36.68
CA ASN A 973 10.65 2.43 36.62
C ASN A 973 11.90 2.05 37.44
N GLU A 974 12.78 3.02 37.71
CA GLU A 974 13.99 2.81 38.51
C GLU A 974 13.74 2.44 39.99
N ASP A 975 12.54 2.70 40.53
CA ASP A 975 12.23 2.53 41.95
C ASP A 975 11.32 1.33 42.24
N LEU A 976 10.42 0.96 41.32
CA LEU A 976 9.35 -0.03 41.52
C LEU A 976 9.34 -1.14 40.47
N ALA A 977 9.06 -2.36 40.94
CA ALA A 977 8.75 -3.52 40.11
C ALA A 977 7.59 -4.35 40.69
N ILE A 978 7.04 -5.27 39.91
CA ILE A 978 6.07 -6.29 40.35
C ILE A 978 6.76 -7.65 40.38
N SER A 979 6.63 -8.39 41.48
CA SER A 979 7.28 -9.67 41.72
C SER A 979 6.44 -10.58 42.62
N PRO A 980 6.50 -11.93 42.47
CA PRO A 980 7.15 -12.66 41.39
C PRO A 980 6.25 -12.83 40.16
N ILE A 981 6.78 -12.61 38.96
CA ILE A 981 6.05 -12.77 37.68
C ILE A 981 6.76 -13.84 36.84
N SER A 982 6.09 -14.96 36.57
CA SER A 982 6.62 -15.99 35.68
C SER A 982 6.59 -15.54 34.22
N ALA A 983 7.42 -16.20 33.39
CA ALA A 983 7.39 -15.98 31.94
C ALA A 983 6.01 -16.28 31.31
N GLU A 984 5.28 -17.28 31.84
CA GLU A 984 3.93 -17.64 31.39
C GLU A 984 2.94 -16.48 31.60
N ILE A 985 3.01 -15.80 32.77
CA ILE A 985 2.18 -14.63 33.07
C ILE A 985 2.56 -13.45 32.17
N TRP A 986 3.87 -13.18 32.01
CA TRP A 986 4.37 -12.07 31.19
C TRP A 986 4.01 -12.22 29.70
N GLN A 987 4.07 -13.45 29.18
CA GLN A 987 3.77 -13.77 27.79
C GLN A 987 2.29 -14.07 27.54
N PHE A 988 1.46 -14.09 28.59
CA PHE A 988 0.05 -14.47 28.46
C PHE A 988 -0.68 -13.60 27.44
N THR A 989 -1.44 -14.26 26.58
CA THR A 989 -2.24 -13.61 25.56
C THR A 989 -3.70 -14.02 25.66
N ILE A 990 -4.57 -13.06 25.35
CA ILE A 990 -5.95 -13.36 24.97
C ILE A 990 -5.96 -13.26 23.44
N GLY A 991 -5.83 -14.42 22.79
CA GLY A 991 -5.55 -14.53 21.36
C GLY A 991 -4.16 -14.06 21.01
N GLY A 992 -4.07 -13.14 20.04
CA GLY A 992 -2.83 -12.43 19.73
C GLY A 992 -2.55 -11.20 20.60
N TYR A 993 -3.41 -10.85 21.57
CA TYR A 993 -3.24 -9.65 22.39
C TYR A 993 -2.43 -9.94 23.66
N GLN A 994 -1.20 -9.42 23.73
CA GLN A 994 -0.31 -9.49 24.91
C GLN A 994 -0.79 -8.53 26.01
N VAL A 995 -1.58 -9.04 26.94
CA VAL A 995 -2.40 -8.23 27.87
C VAL A 995 -1.55 -7.24 28.67
N ILE A 996 -0.59 -7.73 29.45
CA ILE A 996 0.24 -6.90 30.34
C ILE A 996 1.09 -5.92 29.53
N LYS A 997 1.73 -6.41 28.46
CA LYS A 997 2.64 -5.60 27.63
C LYS A 997 1.92 -4.41 26.98
N GLN A 998 0.72 -4.64 26.45
CA GLN A 998 -0.04 -3.57 25.81
C GLN A 998 -0.59 -2.59 26.85
N TRP A 999 -1.05 -3.06 28.01
CA TRP A 999 -1.49 -2.20 29.11
C TRP A 999 -0.39 -1.22 29.54
N LEU A 1000 0.84 -1.72 29.73
CA LEU A 1000 2.01 -0.91 30.05
C LEU A 1000 2.39 0.03 28.91
N LYS A 1001 2.39 -0.45 27.67
CA LYS A 1001 2.74 0.35 26.49
C LYS A 1001 1.82 1.57 26.31
N TYR A 1002 0.52 1.42 26.55
CA TYR A 1002 -0.44 2.52 26.49
C TYR A 1002 -0.25 3.56 27.62
N ARG A 1003 0.53 3.22 28.63
CA ARG A 1003 0.87 4.07 29.78
C ARG A 1003 2.37 4.37 29.86
N ASN A 1004 3.12 4.29 28.75
CA ASN A 1004 4.51 4.75 28.75
C ASN A 1004 4.59 6.26 29.06
N ASP A 1005 5.53 6.63 29.92
CA ASP A 1005 5.73 7.99 30.42
C ASP A 1005 4.50 8.61 31.10
N TYR A 1006 3.59 7.75 31.58
CA TYR A 1006 2.36 8.15 32.24
C TYR A 1006 2.45 7.94 33.75
N LYS A 1007 1.95 8.90 34.52
CA LYS A 1007 1.83 8.80 35.98
C LYS A 1007 0.49 8.16 36.33
N CYS A 1008 0.53 6.90 36.73
CA CYS A 1008 -0.66 6.14 37.11
C CYS A 1008 -1.24 6.65 38.43
N SER A 1009 -2.56 6.53 38.57
CA SER A 1009 -3.19 6.60 39.89
C SER A 1009 -2.90 5.33 40.71
N LYS A 1010 -3.18 5.38 42.01
CA LYS A 1010 -3.07 4.21 42.89
C LYS A 1010 -3.98 3.08 42.39
N GLU A 1011 -5.22 3.41 42.01
CA GLU A 1011 -6.22 2.45 41.54
C GLU A 1011 -5.79 1.77 40.23
N GLU A 1012 -5.11 2.49 39.34
CA GLU A 1012 -4.58 1.90 38.10
C GLU A 1012 -3.44 0.91 38.36
N LEU A 1013 -2.56 1.21 39.31
CA LEU A 1013 -1.49 0.29 39.72
C LEU A 1013 -2.07 -0.94 40.43
N GLU A 1014 -3.02 -0.75 41.35
CA GLU A 1014 -3.73 -1.86 41.99
C GLU A 1014 -4.47 -2.73 40.96
N HIS A 1015 -5.04 -2.11 39.91
CA HIS A 1015 -5.65 -2.83 38.79
C HIS A 1015 -4.62 -3.64 37.99
N LEU A 1016 -3.44 -3.08 37.69
CA LEU A 1016 -2.34 -3.83 37.06
C LEU A 1016 -1.92 -5.04 37.91
N LEU A 1017 -1.82 -4.86 39.23
CA LEU A 1017 -1.45 -5.93 40.14
C LEU A 1017 -2.53 -7.04 40.16
N LYS A 1018 -3.81 -6.65 40.29
CA LYS A 1018 -4.95 -7.57 40.19
C LYS A 1018 -4.97 -8.31 38.86
N MET A 1019 -4.68 -7.63 37.75
CA MET A 1019 -4.60 -8.24 36.43
C MET A 1019 -3.52 -9.32 36.37
N CYS A 1020 -2.34 -9.12 36.97
CA CYS A 1020 -1.29 -10.14 37.04
C CYS A 1020 -1.76 -11.38 37.81
N LYS A 1021 -2.44 -11.18 38.95
CA LYS A 1021 -3.01 -12.27 39.77
C LYS A 1021 -4.12 -13.02 39.03
N VAL A 1022 -5.01 -12.28 38.36
CA VAL A 1022 -6.09 -12.85 37.53
C VAL A 1022 -5.50 -13.73 36.44
N ILE A 1023 -4.49 -13.25 35.70
CA ILE A 1023 -3.85 -14.04 34.64
C ILE A 1023 -3.25 -15.35 35.19
N LYS A 1024 -2.55 -15.29 36.32
CA LYS A 1024 -1.99 -16.48 36.98
C LYS A 1024 -3.09 -17.52 37.27
N GLU A 1025 -4.20 -17.08 37.86
CA GLU A 1025 -5.30 -17.99 38.20
C GLU A 1025 -6.07 -18.47 36.97
N THR A 1026 -6.21 -17.65 35.93
CA THR A 1026 -6.76 -18.07 34.63
C THR A 1026 -5.93 -19.22 34.05
N ILE A 1027 -4.59 -19.11 34.07
CA ILE A 1027 -3.69 -20.18 33.61
C ILE A 1027 -3.93 -21.48 34.38
N ASN A 1028 -4.07 -21.41 35.71
CA ASN A 1028 -4.34 -22.58 36.55
C ASN A 1028 -5.69 -23.23 36.20
N LEU A 1029 -6.75 -22.43 36.07
CA LEU A 1029 -8.08 -22.92 35.70
C LEU A 1029 -8.11 -23.52 34.28
N GLN A 1030 -7.32 -22.99 33.35
CA GLN A 1030 -7.18 -23.60 32.02
C GLN A 1030 -6.47 -24.95 32.07
N LYS A 1031 -5.49 -25.13 32.97
CA LYS A 1031 -4.84 -26.42 33.20
C LYS A 1031 -5.84 -27.42 33.79
N GLU A 1032 -6.63 -27.01 34.78
CA GLU A 1032 -7.70 -27.85 35.36
C GLU A 1032 -8.76 -28.24 34.32
N LEU A 1033 -9.19 -27.31 33.45
CA LEU A 1033 -10.10 -27.61 32.34
C LEU A 1033 -9.52 -28.58 31.31
N ASN A 1034 -8.19 -28.62 31.17
CA ASN A 1034 -7.50 -29.50 30.22
C ASN A 1034 -7.41 -30.95 30.72
N ASP A 1035 -7.70 -31.22 32.00
CA ASP A 1035 -7.72 -32.57 32.56
C ASP A 1035 -9.02 -33.31 32.21
N TYR A 1036 -10.08 -32.58 31.86
CA TYR A 1036 -11.34 -33.10 31.29
C TYR A 1036 -11.24 -33.25 29.77
#